data_AF-A0A059XVX7-F1
#
_entry.id   AF-A0A059XVX7-F1
#
_cell.length_a   1.000
_cell.length_b   1.000
_cell.length_c   1.000
_cell.angle_alpha   90.00
_cell.angle_beta   90.00
_cell.angle_gamma   90.00
#
_symmetry.space_group_name_H-M   'P 1'
#
loop_
_entity.id
_entity.type
_entity.pdbx_description
1 polymer ?
#
loop_
_entity_poly.entity_id
_entity_poly.type
_entity_poly.pdbx_seq_one_letter_code
_entity_poly.pdbx_strand_id
1 'polypeptide(L)'
;MQISSLKKLNKNNVHLITFKHFQIASTSQPYFIWAPRNINGELINLAPTDINGFELYKKENTQIDTNNAELNPDSEFSAILDTDEDNVGDENDIHNEYFNKQFQQFLNSNWDYASENQSLFAQAYKQCVDFLIKKLNLSLENIYFNSRIRPLEQLHLAVEDFQNFINNKTQSLIIDPIFTYLISPENESDYVVKATAFAYDKNSKILYINKFKDSTSLSDYLQTNFIYNTATKMGVEIKDIQFVLVDPDESKHKKGHVPFIISRSAFSANTKSSVSRNKDYRKLKDPNEVRIVGMKNSGVAIQYGICDGVQTTIMNAMIERKVWGNPRSKTIADLVKKLDTGDPKPSIEISTKFEFEPYEQIIEKIINASKVQIPTYSKFNPDLKQYQLDMDLDNSSWGKNPDLKRIAFLHMGEQYAFSTGNSGTANSLKKLDINFINKQRSIVENLYSFPNFFTDKALELISPLMSKDTKIVWYDYEGLSSIVPIFDGLKSYNQIAHQVSIIVTQNGSIVYEEDILHDPKTVSLIDLVKVILAVYQQKADYYVVFNKGYENTRNLEVRDQVLKHYQQNDTEFIAEMRALGIESLLDFESIVLYINENTIDLMDFFTKDSDTTNQAFYSVDYVKHSEYHNPSFNLSIHDFKGNKANYQEECDKFRRQIFKKNIKAVKIIELLGYTSIKKLEKLITKNNYKYDYEIKEYAGLEVKNGSMALEIAINRFAGYIGEHEWAHKSLKLKEYCHNDVVAMIVVYEFLLGFIASVFPDIYDFKNKLAKGQILKVDFDTKKLTT
;
A
#
# COMPACT_ATOMS: atom_id res chain seq x y z
N MET A 1 -22.58 39.05 -4.03
CA MET A 1 -22.75 37.58 -4.00
C MET A 1 -24.07 37.31 -3.32
N GLN A 2 -25.01 36.62 -3.98
CA GLN A 2 -26.29 36.26 -3.36
C GLN A 2 -26.21 34.76 -3.02
N ILE A 3 -26.11 34.45 -1.73
CA ILE A 3 -26.01 33.09 -1.24
C ILE A 3 -27.42 32.52 -1.09
N SER A 4 -27.67 31.37 -1.72
CA SER A 4 -28.93 30.62 -1.61
C SER A 4 -29.18 30.23 -0.15
N SER A 5 -30.34 30.59 0.40
CA SER A 5 -30.73 30.17 1.75
C SER A 5 -31.03 28.67 1.79
N LEU A 6 -30.73 28.01 2.90
CA LEU A 6 -31.13 26.64 3.16
C LEU A 6 -32.20 26.62 4.25
N LYS A 7 -33.36 26.03 3.97
CA LYS A 7 -34.41 25.85 4.97
C LYS A 7 -33.95 24.87 6.06
N LYS A 8 -34.50 24.98 7.27
CA LYS A 8 -34.30 23.97 8.32
C LYS A 8 -34.77 22.61 7.82
N LEU A 9 -33.89 21.60 7.93
CA LEU A 9 -34.09 20.27 7.38
C LEU A 9 -34.76 19.34 8.40
N ASN A 10 -35.66 18.47 7.94
CA ASN A 10 -36.20 17.38 8.74
C ASN A 10 -35.40 16.11 8.46
N LYS A 11 -34.66 15.62 9.46
CA LYS A 11 -33.77 14.45 9.31
C LYS A 11 -34.50 13.19 8.81
N ASN A 12 -35.80 13.07 9.09
CA ASN A 12 -36.58 11.88 8.71
C ASN A 12 -37.05 11.91 7.25
N ASN A 13 -36.86 13.01 6.53
CA ASN A 13 -37.34 13.18 5.15
C ASN A 13 -36.29 13.83 4.25
N VAL A 14 -35.00 13.69 4.58
CA VAL A 14 -33.89 14.28 3.85
C VAL A 14 -32.74 13.28 3.71
N HIS A 15 -32.22 13.14 2.50
CA HIS A 15 -31.02 12.37 2.20
C HIS A 15 -29.80 13.28 2.03
N LEU A 16 -28.66 12.91 2.63
CA LEU A 16 -27.41 13.66 2.54
C LEU A 16 -26.51 13.08 1.44
N ILE A 17 -26.27 13.87 0.39
CA ILE A 17 -25.30 13.54 -0.67
C ILE A 17 -23.95 14.17 -0.33
N THR A 18 -22.89 13.36 -0.39
CA THR A 18 -21.51 13.74 -0.07
C THR A 18 -20.57 13.31 -1.19
N PHE A 19 -19.29 13.71 -1.12
CA PHE A 19 -18.27 13.29 -2.09
C PHE A 19 -18.16 11.77 -2.23
N LYS A 20 -18.37 10.99 -1.16
CA LYS A 20 -18.32 9.52 -1.21
C LYS A 20 -19.39 8.96 -2.17
N HIS A 21 -20.61 9.48 -2.10
CA HIS A 21 -21.69 9.12 -3.03
C HIS A 21 -21.34 9.50 -4.47
N PHE A 22 -20.76 10.70 -4.66
CA PHE A 22 -20.33 11.20 -5.96
C PHE A 22 -19.20 10.37 -6.59
N GLN A 23 -18.24 9.94 -5.77
CA GLN A 23 -17.14 9.07 -6.17
C GLN A 23 -17.66 7.69 -6.58
N ILE A 24 -18.50 7.06 -5.74
CA ILE A 24 -19.06 5.72 -6.04
C ILE A 24 -19.95 5.78 -7.29
N ALA A 25 -20.76 6.83 -7.45
CA ALA A 25 -21.60 7.02 -8.65
C ALA A 25 -20.78 7.13 -9.95
N SER A 26 -19.51 7.52 -9.84
CA SER A 26 -18.59 7.62 -10.97
C SER A 26 -17.88 6.30 -11.30
N THR A 27 -17.92 5.32 -10.39
CA THR A 27 -17.13 4.08 -10.48
C THR A 27 -17.92 2.81 -10.13
N SER A 28 -19.26 2.88 -10.02
CA SER A 28 -20.08 1.77 -9.55
C SER A 28 -21.53 1.87 -10.02
N GLN A 29 -22.25 0.76 -9.93
CA GLN A 29 -23.68 0.69 -10.23
C GLN A 29 -24.54 1.36 -9.14
N PRO A 30 -25.81 1.72 -9.45
CA PRO A 30 -26.68 2.48 -8.56
C PRO A 30 -26.81 1.94 -7.13
N TYR A 31 -27.04 0.63 -6.94
CA TYR A 31 -27.23 0.05 -5.60
C TYR A 31 -26.08 0.37 -4.63
N PHE A 32 -24.83 0.31 -5.10
CA PHE A 32 -23.66 0.49 -4.24
C PHE A 32 -23.41 1.92 -3.78
N ILE A 33 -24.10 2.90 -4.38
CA ILE A 33 -24.00 4.32 -4.01
C ILE A 33 -24.52 4.55 -2.59
N TRP A 34 -25.65 3.92 -2.23
CA TRP A 34 -26.29 4.06 -0.92
C TRP A 34 -26.12 2.83 -0.03
N ALA A 35 -25.44 1.79 -0.52
CA ALA A 35 -25.21 0.58 0.26
C ALA A 35 -24.41 0.89 1.54
N PRO A 36 -24.82 0.33 2.69
CA PRO A 36 -24.17 0.59 3.97
C PRO A 36 -22.74 0.06 3.97
N ARG A 37 -21.82 0.87 4.49
CA ARG A 37 -20.38 0.56 4.56
C ARG A 37 -19.84 0.73 5.97
N ASN A 38 -18.88 -0.11 6.35
CA ASN A 38 -18.19 -0.02 7.64
C ASN A 38 -17.22 1.19 7.67
N ILE A 39 -16.50 1.38 8.78
CA ILE A 39 -15.55 2.49 8.97
C ILE A 39 -14.38 2.45 7.97
N ASN A 40 -14.02 1.26 7.47
CA ASN A 40 -12.98 1.06 6.47
C ASN A 40 -13.51 1.29 5.02
N GLY A 41 -14.82 1.52 4.86
CA GLY A 41 -15.44 1.78 3.57
C GLY A 41 -15.89 0.53 2.82
N GLU A 42 -15.87 -0.63 3.46
CA GLU A 42 -16.29 -1.91 2.88
C GLU A 42 -17.79 -2.11 3.05
N LEU A 43 -18.43 -2.80 2.10
CA LEU A 43 -19.86 -3.11 2.19
C LEU A 43 -20.17 -3.93 3.45
N ILE A 44 -21.25 -3.61 4.15
CA ILE A 44 -21.69 -4.43 5.28
C ILE A 44 -22.42 -5.69 4.75
N ASN A 45 -23.43 -5.49 3.90
CA ASN A 45 -24.25 -6.58 3.36
C ASN A 45 -24.26 -6.61 1.83
N LEU A 46 -24.11 -7.82 1.26
CA LEU A 46 -24.29 -8.10 -0.18
C LEU A 46 -25.50 -9.01 -0.36
N ALA A 47 -26.47 -8.60 -1.16
CA ALA A 47 -27.65 -9.42 -1.42
C ALA A 47 -27.24 -10.74 -2.12
N PRO A 48 -27.76 -11.90 -1.68
CA PRO A 48 -27.47 -13.20 -2.31
C PRO A 48 -28.15 -13.36 -3.67
N THR A 49 -29.21 -12.60 -3.93
CA THR A 49 -29.96 -12.61 -5.17
C THR A 49 -30.04 -11.19 -5.72
N ASP A 50 -29.94 -11.06 -7.04
CA ASP A 50 -30.04 -9.78 -7.73
C ASP A 50 -31.48 -9.46 -8.18
N ILE A 51 -31.68 -8.28 -8.79
CA ILE A 51 -33.01 -7.83 -9.25
C ILE A 51 -33.66 -8.75 -10.30
N ASN A 52 -32.87 -9.55 -11.01
CA ASN A 52 -33.33 -10.48 -12.04
C ASN A 52 -33.65 -11.87 -11.49
N GLY A 53 -33.49 -12.08 -10.17
CA GLY A 53 -33.60 -13.41 -9.56
C GLY A 53 -32.36 -14.28 -9.73
N PHE A 54 -31.24 -13.73 -10.21
CA PHE A 54 -29.97 -14.46 -10.30
C PHE A 54 -29.37 -14.61 -8.90
N GLU A 55 -29.10 -15.86 -8.52
CA GLU A 55 -28.45 -16.20 -7.25
C GLU A 55 -26.93 -16.06 -7.38
N LEU A 56 -26.36 -15.05 -6.71
CA LEU A 56 -24.92 -14.84 -6.61
C LEU A 56 -24.27 -15.95 -5.76
N TYR A 57 -24.85 -16.26 -4.61
CA TYR A 57 -24.39 -17.29 -3.68
C TYR A 57 -25.54 -17.80 -2.79
N LYS A 58 -25.43 -19.04 -2.31
CA LYS A 58 -26.41 -19.66 -1.40
C LYS A 58 -26.19 -19.20 0.04
N LYS A 59 -27.25 -18.74 0.71
CA LYS A 59 -27.20 -18.28 2.11
C LYS A 59 -26.87 -19.39 3.11
N GLU A 60 -27.21 -20.65 2.80
CA GLU A 60 -26.95 -21.83 3.65
C GLU A 60 -25.49 -22.33 3.55
N ASN A 61 -24.80 -22.04 2.44
CA ASN A 61 -23.40 -22.43 2.21
C ASN A 61 -22.39 -21.41 2.74
N THR A 62 -22.85 -20.39 3.46
CA THR A 62 -21.99 -19.33 4.00
C THR A 62 -22.15 -19.30 5.51
N GLN A 63 -21.27 -20.01 6.23
CA GLN A 63 -20.95 -19.70 7.63
C GLN A 63 -20.16 -18.37 7.73
N ILE A 64 -20.48 -17.40 6.88
CA ILE A 64 -19.81 -16.09 6.85
C ILE A 64 -20.67 -15.18 7.70
N ASP A 65 -20.18 -14.81 8.88
CA ASP A 65 -20.86 -13.85 9.74
C ASP A 65 -21.00 -12.52 8.97
N THR A 66 -22.23 -12.09 8.71
CA THR A 66 -22.49 -10.96 7.81
C THR A 66 -22.12 -9.60 8.43
N ASN A 67 -21.73 -9.56 9.70
CA ASN A 67 -21.41 -8.32 10.41
C ASN A 67 -19.93 -7.95 10.38
N ASN A 68 -19.05 -8.92 10.14
CA ASN A 68 -17.63 -8.79 9.84
C ASN A 68 -17.32 -9.94 8.90
N ALA A 69 -16.86 -9.67 7.67
CA ALA A 69 -16.42 -10.74 6.78
C ALA A 69 -15.09 -11.36 7.25
N GLU A 70 -14.94 -11.63 8.54
CA GLU A 70 -14.10 -12.73 9.00
C GLU A 70 -14.83 -13.99 8.52
N LEU A 71 -14.18 -14.65 7.56
CA LEU A 71 -14.55 -15.99 7.12
C LEU A 71 -14.81 -16.86 8.35
N ASN A 72 -15.74 -17.82 8.27
CA ASN A 72 -15.99 -18.75 9.36
C ASN A 72 -14.66 -19.17 10.03
N PRO A 73 -14.37 -18.78 11.28
CA PRO A 73 -13.04 -19.00 11.86
C PRO A 73 -12.64 -20.48 11.91
N ASP A 74 -13.62 -21.39 11.76
CA ASP A 74 -13.44 -22.84 11.71
C ASP A 74 -13.12 -23.41 10.31
N SER A 75 -13.17 -22.60 9.23
CA SER A 75 -12.83 -23.05 7.87
C SER A 75 -11.31 -23.08 7.68
N GLU A 76 -10.79 -24.19 7.13
CA GLU A 76 -9.38 -24.40 6.79
C GLU A 76 -8.80 -23.27 5.90
N PHE A 77 -9.67 -22.62 5.13
CA PHE A 77 -9.36 -21.50 4.25
C PHE A 77 -9.43 -20.14 4.96
N SER A 78 -10.35 -19.98 5.92
CA SER A 78 -10.46 -18.77 6.76
C SER A 78 -9.14 -18.42 7.41
N ALA A 79 -8.52 -19.38 8.10
CA ALA A 79 -7.26 -19.15 8.81
C ALA A 79 -6.10 -18.72 7.88
N ILE A 80 -6.10 -19.13 6.61
CA ILE A 80 -5.08 -18.79 5.60
C ILE A 80 -5.47 -17.52 4.81
N LEU A 81 -6.72 -17.09 4.83
CA LEU A 81 -7.18 -15.88 4.15
C LEU A 81 -7.30 -14.68 5.10
N ASP A 82 -7.45 -14.92 6.41
CA ASP A 82 -7.42 -13.89 7.45
C ASP A 82 -6.00 -13.34 7.59
N THR A 83 -5.75 -12.35 6.74
CA THR A 83 -4.92 -11.15 6.89
C THR A 83 -4.77 -10.56 5.48
N ASP A 84 -5.28 -9.36 5.24
CA ASP A 84 -5.16 -8.56 4.01
C ASP A 84 -3.70 -8.16 3.67
N GLU A 85 -2.76 -9.10 3.62
CA GLU A 85 -1.32 -8.80 3.55
C GLU A 85 -0.66 -9.13 2.20
N ASP A 86 -1.31 -9.86 1.29
CA ASP A 86 -0.62 -10.40 0.10
C ASP A 86 -1.09 -9.85 -1.27
N ASN A 87 -1.60 -8.60 -1.32
CA ASN A 87 -1.34 -7.85 -2.56
C ASN A 87 0.18 -7.60 -2.57
N VAL A 88 0.93 -8.43 -3.29
CA VAL A 88 2.39 -8.39 -3.50
C VAL A 88 2.81 -7.07 -4.17
N GLY A 89 2.62 -5.97 -3.46
CA GLY A 89 2.57 -4.61 -3.96
C GLY A 89 1.67 -3.76 -3.07
N ASP A 90 2.02 -3.62 -1.79
CA ASP A 90 2.42 -2.35 -1.16
C ASP A 90 2.20 -2.42 0.36
N GLU A 91 3.27 -2.46 1.17
CA GLU A 91 3.19 -1.88 2.53
C GLU A 91 2.72 -0.42 2.47
N ASN A 92 2.88 0.26 1.33
CA ASN A 92 2.23 1.55 1.11
C ASN A 92 0.71 1.45 1.27
N ASP A 93 0.04 0.33 0.97
CA ASP A 93 -1.42 0.20 1.09
C ASP A 93 -1.85 0.10 2.56
N ILE A 94 -1.13 -0.69 3.38
CA ILE A 94 -1.34 -0.79 4.83
C ILE A 94 -1.00 0.53 5.54
N HIS A 95 0.15 1.10 5.20
CA HIS A 95 0.57 2.43 5.65
C HIS A 95 -0.49 3.48 5.29
N ASN A 96 -1.00 3.45 4.04
CA ASN A 96 -2.09 4.32 3.62
C ASN A 96 -3.36 4.05 4.42
N GLU A 97 -3.70 2.81 4.77
CA GLU A 97 -4.91 2.47 5.53
C GLU A 97 -4.93 3.07 6.93
N TYR A 98 -3.85 2.89 7.72
CA TYR A 98 -3.76 3.48 9.05
C TYR A 98 -3.86 5.01 9.00
N PHE A 99 -3.10 5.66 8.11
CA PHE A 99 -3.16 7.11 7.95
C PHE A 99 -4.52 7.57 7.42
N ASN A 100 -5.18 6.80 6.55
CA ASN A 100 -6.53 7.09 6.08
C ASN A 100 -7.53 7.02 7.24
N LYS A 101 -7.46 6.00 8.09
CA LYS A 101 -8.31 5.86 9.29
C LYS A 101 -8.12 7.04 10.24
N GLN A 102 -6.88 7.37 10.58
CA GLN A 102 -6.54 8.53 11.43
C GLN A 102 -7.01 9.85 10.79
N PHE A 103 -6.86 9.99 9.47
CA PHE A 103 -7.35 11.17 8.75
C PHE A 103 -8.88 11.26 8.79
N GLN A 104 -9.60 10.16 8.59
CA GLN A 104 -11.07 10.14 8.69
C GLN A 104 -11.54 10.45 10.11
N GLN A 105 -10.87 9.91 11.14
CA GLN A 105 -11.14 10.25 12.54
C GLN A 105 -10.94 11.75 12.79
N PHE A 106 -9.85 12.33 12.27
CA PHE A 106 -9.62 13.77 12.34
C PHE A 106 -10.71 14.58 11.62
N LEU A 107 -11.10 14.20 10.40
CA LEU A 107 -12.18 14.87 9.65
C LEU A 107 -13.54 14.79 10.37
N ASN A 108 -13.76 13.72 11.13
CA ASN A 108 -14.96 13.49 11.94
C ASN A 108 -14.82 13.96 13.40
N SER A 109 -13.75 14.67 13.74
CA SER A 109 -13.55 15.34 15.03
C SER A 109 -13.72 16.86 14.92
N ASN A 110 -14.22 17.50 15.99
CA ASN A 110 -14.21 18.95 16.05
C ASN A 110 -12.75 19.42 16.16
N TRP A 111 -12.38 20.40 15.35
CA TRP A 111 -11.06 21.01 15.37
C TRP A 111 -11.19 22.47 15.76
N ASP A 112 -10.32 22.92 16.67
CA ASP A 112 -10.22 24.30 17.12
C ASP A 112 -8.78 24.76 16.94
N TYR A 113 -8.60 25.93 16.35
CA TYR A 113 -7.29 26.53 16.10
C TYR A 113 -6.56 26.90 17.41
N ALA A 114 -7.31 27.23 18.47
CA ALA A 114 -6.77 27.68 19.75
C ALA A 114 -6.47 26.54 20.74
N SER A 115 -6.98 25.33 20.50
CA SER A 115 -6.77 24.20 21.40
C SER A 115 -5.41 23.53 21.20
N GLU A 116 -4.95 22.76 22.19
CA GLU A 116 -3.75 21.94 22.04
C GLU A 116 -3.97 20.86 20.98
N ASN A 117 -3.05 20.75 20.02
CA ASN A 117 -3.14 19.76 18.94
C ASN A 117 -2.86 18.36 19.49
N GLN A 118 -3.92 17.60 19.76
CA GLN A 118 -3.76 16.25 20.31
C GLN A 118 -3.26 15.24 19.28
N SER A 119 -3.53 15.42 17.99
CA SER A 119 -3.13 14.49 16.92
C SER A 119 -2.12 15.04 15.93
N LEU A 120 -1.33 14.16 15.31
CA LEU A 120 -0.39 14.52 14.25
C LEU A 120 -1.09 15.20 13.06
N PHE A 121 -2.32 14.79 12.74
CA PHE A 121 -3.13 15.45 11.71
C PHE A 121 -3.62 16.83 12.15
N ALA A 122 -4.04 17.01 13.41
CA ALA A 122 -4.39 18.31 13.95
C ALA A 122 -3.19 19.27 13.94
N GLN A 123 -2.01 18.77 14.33
CA GLN A 123 -0.75 19.51 14.27
C GLN A 123 -0.41 19.92 12.83
N ALA A 124 -0.44 18.97 11.88
CA ALA A 124 -0.18 19.28 10.47
C ALA A 124 -1.24 20.24 9.88
N TYR A 125 -2.51 20.11 10.28
CA TYR A 125 -3.58 20.99 9.83
C TYR A 125 -3.40 22.41 10.37
N LYS A 126 -3.06 22.58 11.65
CA LYS A 126 -2.73 23.89 12.21
C LYS A 126 -1.56 24.53 11.46
N GLN A 127 -0.49 23.78 11.18
CA GLN A 127 0.65 24.30 10.42
C GLN A 127 0.29 24.68 8.98
N CYS A 128 -0.64 23.94 8.36
CA CYS A 128 -1.18 24.27 7.04
C CYS A 128 -1.97 25.58 7.07
N VAL A 129 -2.79 25.79 8.11
CA VAL A 129 -3.52 27.05 8.35
C VAL A 129 -2.54 28.20 8.59
N ASP A 130 -1.55 28.02 9.47
CA ASP A 130 -0.49 29.01 9.75
C ASP A 130 0.26 29.41 8.47
N PHE A 131 0.59 28.42 7.63
CA PHE A 131 1.19 28.64 6.31
C PHE A 131 0.30 29.52 5.42
N LEU A 132 -0.99 29.22 5.32
CA LEU A 132 -1.92 29.97 4.48
C LEU A 132 -2.10 31.41 4.98
N ILE A 133 -2.27 31.60 6.29
CA ILE A 133 -2.38 32.93 6.93
C ILE A 133 -1.16 33.78 6.60
N LYS A 134 0.05 33.21 6.79
CA LYS A 134 1.31 33.88 6.47
C LYS A 134 1.41 34.19 4.98
N LYS A 135 1.00 33.26 4.11
CA LYS A 135 1.07 33.42 2.65
C LYS A 135 0.16 34.55 2.15
N LEU A 136 -1.00 34.73 2.79
CA LEU A 136 -1.97 35.78 2.48
C LEU A 136 -1.72 37.09 3.24
N ASN A 137 -0.72 37.12 4.14
CA ASN A 137 -0.40 38.27 4.99
C ASN A 137 -1.61 38.75 5.80
N LEU A 138 -2.30 37.80 6.45
CA LEU A 138 -3.49 38.05 7.26
C LEU A 138 -3.15 37.96 8.75
N SER A 139 -3.96 38.64 9.58
CA SER A 139 -3.96 38.48 11.03
C SER A 139 -5.18 37.64 11.47
N LEU A 140 -5.19 37.15 12.72
CA LEU A 140 -6.25 36.24 13.20
C LEU A 140 -7.65 36.87 13.18
N GLU A 141 -7.77 38.19 13.37
CA GLU A 141 -9.04 38.91 13.27
C GLU A 141 -9.64 38.90 11.85
N ASN A 142 -8.82 38.65 10.83
CA ASN A 142 -9.26 38.54 9.45
C ASN A 142 -9.83 37.16 9.10
N ILE A 143 -9.89 36.24 10.06
CA ILE A 143 -10.22 34.84 9.83
C ILE A 143 -11.52 34.49 10.51
N TYR A 144 -12.37 33.74 9.80
CA TYR A 144 -13.51 33.04 10.36
C TYR A 144 -13.20 31.55 10.43
N PHE A 145 -13.20 30.97 11.63
CA PHE A 145 -13.04 29.53 11.83
C PHE A 145 -14.43 28.90 11.93
N ASN A 146 -14.83 28.16 10.88
CA ASN A 146 -16.12 27.48 10.87
C ASN A 146 -16.04 26.13 11.59
N SER A 147 -17.15 25.67 12.17
CA SER A 147 -17.26 24.28 12.60
C SER A 147 -17.34 23.37 11.37
N ARG A 148 -16.36 22.46 11.25
CA ARG A 148 -16.32 21.41 10.22
C ARG A 148 -17.49 20.42 10.36
N ILE A 149 -17.93 20.16 11.59
CA ILE A 149 -18.95 19.16 11.89
C ILE A 149 -20.25 19.87 12.21
N ARG A 150 -21.29 19.52 11.44
CA ARG A 150 -22.66 19.92 11.69
C ARG A 150 -23.59 18.75 11.43
N PRO A 151 -24.50 18.45 12.39
CA PRO A 151 -25.62 17.54 12.16
C PRO A 151 -26.48 18.01 10.98
N LEU A 152 -27.17 17.06 10.34
CA LEU A 152 -27.99 17.30 9.16
C LEU A 152 -29.02 18.42 9.39
N GLU A 153 -29.71 18.37 10.52
CA GLU A 153 -30.71 19.35 10.94
C GLU A 153 -30.15 20.77 11.15
N GLN A 154 -28.84 20.91 11.36
CA GLN A 154 -28.14 22.17 11.60
C GLN A 154 -27.38 22.70 10.37
N LEU A 155 -27.47 22.06 9.21
CA LEU A 155 -26.79 22.53 7.99
C LEU A 155 -27.24 23.93 7.55
N HIS A 156 -28.49 24.33 7.83
CA HIS A 156 -28.97 25.68 7.57
C HIS A 156 -28.13 26.76 8.28
N LEU A 157 -27.67 26.48 9.51
CA LEU A 157 -26.80 27.37 10.27
C LEU A 157 -25.43 27.55 9.59
N ALA A 158 -24.92 26.52 8.90
CA ALA A 158 -23.67 26.66 8.14
C ALA A 158 -23.79 27.67 6.99
N VAL A 159 -24.97 27.76 6.36
CA VAL A 159 -25.26 28.74 5.31
C VAL A 159 -25.38 30.14 5.91
N GLU A 160 -26.06 30.28 7.05
CA GLU A 160 -26.15 31.54 7.79
C GLU A 160 -24.76 32.05 8.22
N ASP A 161 -23.92 31.16 8.73
CA ASP A 161 -22.54 31.47 9.12
C ASP A 161 -21.69 31.91 7.91
N PHE A 162 -21.85 31.25 6.76
CA PHE A 162 -21.19 31.69 5.53
C PHE A 162 -21.70 33.07 5.07
N GLN A 163 -23.00 33.34 5.16
CA GLN A 163 -23.56 34.67 4.85
C GLN A 163 -23.02 35.76 5.79
N ASN A 164 -22.92 35.46 7.08
CA ASN A 164 -22.32 36.35 8.08
C ASN A 164 -20.86 36.65 7.75
N PHE A 165 -20.08 35.62 7.37
CA PHE A 165 -18.71 35.79 6.90
C PHE A 165 -18.63 36.67 5.65
N ILE A 166 -19.49 36.46 4.64
CA ILE A 166 -19.51 37.27 3.42
C ILE A 166 -19.81 38.74 3.74
N ASN A 167 -20.74 39.01 4.65
CA ASN A 167 -21.16 40.36 5.03
C ASN A 167 -20.19 41.07 5.99
N ASN A 168 -19.33 40.33 6.70
CA ASN A 168 -18.35 40.89 7.62
C ASN A 168 -17.32 41.76 6.87
N LYS A 169 -16.95 42.94 7.37
CA LYS A 169 -15.96 43.81 6.68
C LYS A 169 -14.51 43.52 7.06
N THR A 170 -14.27 42.88 8.19
CA THR A 170 -12.95 42.59 8.76
C THR A 170 -12.41 41.24 8.31
N GLN A 171 -13.27 40.23 8.27
CA GLN A 171 -12.89 38.85 7.93
C GLN A 171 -12.79 38.69 6.41
N SER A 172 -11.69 38.12 5.91
CA SER A 172 -11.46 37.87 4.48
C SER A 172 -11.29 36.39 4.15
N LEU A 173 -10.86 35.58 5.11
CA LEU A 173 -10.62 34.14 4.95
C LEU A 173 -11.56 33.34 5.85
N ILE A 174 -12.20 32.30 5.31
CA ILE A 174 -12.92 31.29 6.10
C ILE A 174 -12.17 29.97 6.03
N ILE A 175 -11.94 29.34 7.18
CA ILE A 175 -11.39 27.99 7.31
C ILE A 175 -12.55 27.00 7.47
N ASP A 176 -12.44 25.84 6.81
CA ASP A 176 -13.46 24.79 6.74
C ASP A 176 -14.86 25.30 6.28
N PRO A 177 -14.97 26.04 5.16
CA PRO A 177 -16.27 26.43 4.64
C PRO A 177 -17.11 25.20 4.28
N ILE A 178 -18.41 25.26 4.63
CA ILE A 178 -19.41 24.26 4.26
C ILE A 178 -20.27 24.84 3.14
N PHE A 179 -20.35 24.11 2.03
CA PHE A 179 -21.20 24.45 0.88
C PHE A 179 -22.37 23.49 0.79
N THR A 180 -23.57 24.03 0.62
CA THR A 180 -24.79 23.22 0.50
C THR A 180 -25.79 23.80 -0.47
N TYR A 181 -26.56 22.93 -1.11
CA TYR A 181 -27.80 23.31 -1.77
C TYR A 181 -28.85 22.19 -1.64
N LEU A 182 -30.12 22.58 -1.72
CA LEU A 182 -31.26 21.70 -1.59
C LEU A 182 -31.82 21.32 -2.96
N ILE A 183 -32.22 20.06 -3.09
CA ILE A 183 -32.98 19.53 -4.22
C ILE A 183 -34.27 18.96 -3.63
N SER A 184 -35.42 19.45 -4.09
CA SER A 184 -36.74 19.01 -3.64
C SER A 184 -37.51 18.45 -4.83
N PRO A 185 -37.36 17.16 -5.17
CA PRO A 185 -38.15 16.54 -6.23
C PRO A 185 -39.63 16.52 -5.85
N GLU A 186 -40.52 16.57 -6.84
CA GLU A 186 -41.96 16.51 -6.60
C GLU A 186 -42.36 15.16 -5.97
N ASN A 187 -43.07 15.20 -4.85
CA ASN A 187 -43.59 14.04 -4.13
C ASN A 187 -42.54 13.04 -3.61
N GLU A 188 -41.28 13.46 -3.45
CA GLU A 188 -40.20 12.62 -2.90
C GLU A 188 -39.53 13.29 -1.69
N SER A 189 -38.66 12.55 -1.00
CA SER A 189 -37.81 13.12 0.06
C SER A 189 -36.85 14.17 -0.51
N ASP A 190 -36.51 15.14 0.33
CA ASP A 190 -35.54 16.17 -0.01
C ASP A 190 -34.12 15.57 -0.10
N TYR A 191 -33.27 16.13 -0.95
CA TYR A 191 -31.85 15.80 -1.01
C TYR A 191 -31.04 17.05 -0.73
N VAL A 192 -30.10 16.97 0.21
CA VAL A 192 -29.12 18.03 0.44
C VAL A 192 -27.76 17.56 -0.01
N VAL A 193 -27.12 18.34 -0.87
CA VAL A 193 -25.73 18.11 -1.26
C VAL A 193 -24.85 18.92 -0.34
N LYS A 194 -23.84 18.27 0.26
CA LYS A 194 -22.87 18.89 1.17
C LYS A 194 -21.45 18.68 0.67
N ALA A 195 -20.72 19.77 0.51
CA ALA A 195 -19.29 19.77 0.26
C ALA A 195 -18.55 20.63 1.29
N THR A 196 -17.28 20.30 1.53
CA THR A 196 -16.39 21.08 2.40
C THR A 196 -15.07 21.29 1.67
N ALA A 197 -14.44 22.45 1.90
CA ALA A 197 -13.10 22.74 1.41
C ALA A 197 -12.18 23.12 2.58
N PHE A 198 -10.89 23.30 2.32
CA PHE A 198 -9.94 23.70 3.34
C PHE A 198 -10.13 25.16 3.74
N ALA A 199 -10.18 26.06 2.75
CA ALA A 199 -10.40 27.47 2.99
C ALA A 199 -11.00 28.19 1.79
N TYR A 200 -11.58 29.36 2.02
CA TYR A 200 -12.02 30.26 0.95
C TYR A 200 -11.67 31.72 1.30
N ASP A 201 -10.96 32.39 0.40
CA ASP A 201 -10.69 33.83 0.48
C ASP A 201 -11.71 34.59 -0.36
N LYS A 202 -12.54 35.42 0.27
CA LYS A 202 -13.62 36.14 -0.41
C LYS A 202 -13.15 37.36 -1.21
N ASN A 203 -11.97 37.90 -0.91
CA ASN A 203 -11.44 39.07 -1.60
C ASN A 203 -10.91 38.67 -2.98
N SER A 204 -10.05 37.64 -3.00
CA SER A 204 -9.51 37.08 -4.24
C SER A 204 -10.47 36.08 -4.91
N LYS A 205 -11.46 35.57 -4.16
CA LYS A 205 -12.41 34.53 -4.57
C LYS A 205 -11.72 33.21 -4.91
N ILE A 206 -10.70 32.87 -4.13
CA ILE A 206 -9.89 31.66 -4.29
C ILE A 206 -10.39 30.59 -3.32
N LEU A 207 -10.64 29.40 -3.87
CA LEU A 207 -10.94 28.21 -3.09
C LEU A 207 -9.66 27.40 -2.86
N TYR A 208 -9.36 27.08 -1.61
CA TYR A 208 -8.20 26.27 -1.24
C TYR A 208 -8.64 24.84 -0.88
N ILE A 209 -7.88 23.86 -1.35
CA ILE A 209 -8.02 22.44 -1.03
C ILE A 209 -6.72 21.97 -0.39
N ASN A 210 -6.76 21.41 0.82
CA ASN A 210 -5.55 20.85 1.42
C ASN A 210 -5.40 19.38 1.07
N LYS A 211 -4.15 18.95 0.94
CA LYS A 211 -3.80 17.53 0.92
C LYS A 211 -2.49 17.36 1.67
N PHE A 212 -2.51 16.49 2.67
CA PHE A 212 -1.32 16.10 3.40
C PHE A 212 -0.50 15.08 2.61
N LYS A 213 -0.19 15.38 1.35
CA LYS A 213 0.74 14.64 0.50
C LYS A 213 1.47 15.65 -0.38
N ASP A 214 2.63 15.28 -0.88
CA ASP A 214 3.43 16.09 -1.81
C ASP A 214 2.98 15.94 -3.28
N SER A 215 1.86 15.25 -3.49
CA SER A 215 1.33 14.90 -4.80
C SER A 215 -0.18 15.01 -4.84
N THR A 216 -0.71 15.39 -6.00
CA THR A 216 -2.13 15.23 -6.32
C THR A 216 -2.35 13.93 -7.10
N SER A 217 -3.60 13.57 -7.35
CA SER A 217 -4.00 12.39 -8.13
C SER A 217 -5.26 12.66 -8.94
N LEU A 218 -5.62 11.68 -9.77
CA LEU A 218 -6.86 11.74 -10.55
C LEU A 218 -8.11 11.95 -9.68
N SER A 219 -8.17 11.34 -8.50
CA SER A 219 -9.32 11.51 -7.59
C SER A 219 -9.48 12.96 -7.09
N ASP A 220 -8.39 13.72 -6.99
CA ASP A 220 -8.46 15.13 -6.56
C ASP A 220 -9.17 16.02 -7.59
N TYR A 221 -9.10 15.68 -8.89
CA TYR A 221 -9.93 16.33 -9.92
C TYR A 221 -11.42 16.11 -9.65
N LEU A 222 -11.81 14.88 -9.32
CA LEU A 222 -13.21 14.53 -9.04
C LEU A 222 -13.72 15.22 -7.77
N GLN A 223 -12.91 15.24 -6.71
CA GLN A 223 -13.23 15.93 -5.47
C GLN A 223 -13.39 17.43 -5.68
N THR A 224 -12.45 18.04 -6.42
CA THR A 224 -12.51 19.47 -6.74
C THR A 224 -13.76 19.80 -7.56
N ASN A 225 -14.10 18.96 -8.54
CA ASN A 225 -15.31 19.14 -9.35
C ASN A 225 -16.58 19.07 -8.50
N PHE A 226 -16.66 18.15 -7.54
CA PHE A 226 -17.79 18.07 -6.62
C PHE A 226 -17.90 19.33 -5.75
N ILE A 227 -16.79 19.79 -5.16
CA ILE A 227 -16.76 20.97 -4.29
C ILE A 227 -17.12 22.25 -5.09
N TYR A 228 -16.47 22.46 -6.23
CA TYR A 228 -16.67 23.64 -7.08
C TYR A 228 -18.13 23.81 -7.51
N ASN A 229 -18.74 22.74 -8.03
CA ASN A 229 -20.13 22.80 -8.48
C ASN A 229 -21.10 22.98 -7.31
N THR A 230 -20.86 22.32 -6.16
CA THR A 230 -21.68 22.52 -4.96
C THR A 230 -21.62 23.96 -4.45
N ALA A 231 -20.43 24.55 -4.39
CA ALA A 231 -20.24 25.94 -3.97
C ALA A 231 -20.90 26.92 -4.95
N THR A 232 -20.75 26.69 -6.26
CA THR A 232 -21.37 27.53 -7.30
C THR A 232 -22.90 27.48 -7.23
N LYS A 233 -23.50 26.29 -7.01
CA LYS A 233 -24.96 26.15 -6.81
C LYS A 233 -25.47 26.84 -5.55
N MET A 234 -24.64 26.94 -4.51
CA MET A 234 -24.94 27.75 -3.31
C MET A 234 -24.86 29.26 -3.59
N GLY A 235 -24.31 29.68 -4.73
CA GLY A 235 -24.14 31.08 -5.10
C GLY A 235 -22.75 31.65 -4.77
N VAL A 236 -21.78 30.81 -4.43
CA VAL A 236 -20.40 31.23 -4.17
C VAL A 236 -19.68 31.50 -5.48
N GLU A 237 -19.11 32.70 -5.61
CA GLU A 237 -18.27 33.04 -6.75
C GLU A 237 -16.84 32.56 -6.51
N ILE A 238 -16.31 31.78 -7.46
CA ILE A 238 -14.96 31.21 -7.42
C ILE A 238 -14.23 31.66 -8.69
N LYS A 239 -13.08 32.32 -8.52
CA LYS A 239 -12.24 32.79 -9.62
C LYS A 239 -11.01 31.93 -9.86
N ASP A 240 -10.53 31.24 -8.83
CA ASP A 240 -9.44 30.29 -8.92
C ASP A 240 -9.57 29.21 -7.85
N ILE A 241 -8.89 28.10 -8.05
CA ILE A 241 -8.84 26.98 -7.10
C ILE A 241 -7.38 26.57 -6.96
N GLN A 242 -6.92 26.34 -5.73
CA GLN A 242 -5.52 26.07 -5.43
C GLN A 242 -5.38 24.94 -4.40
N PHE A 243 -4.42 24.04 -4.63
CA PHE A 243 -4.05 23.00 -3.67
C PHE A 243 -2.96 23.49 -2.74
N VAL A 244 -3.13 23.27 -1.43
CA VAL A 244 -2.07 23.38 -0.43
C VAL A 244 -1.54 21.97 -0.16
N LEU A 245 -0.31 21.72 -0.58
CA LEU A 245 0.35 20.41 -0.55
C LEU A 245 1.55 20.44 0.38
N VAL A 246 2.00 19.27 0.84
CA VAL A 246 3.32 19.14 1.49
C VAL A 246 4.40 19.45 0.46
N ASP A 247 5.45 20.19 0.85
CA ASP A 247 6.55 20.51 -0.06
C ASP A 247 7.36 19.24 -0.38
N PRO A 248 7.57 18.88 -1.67
CA PRO A 248 8.39 17.73 -2.04
C PRO A 248 9.90 17.94 -1.80
N ASP A 249 10.35 19.16 -1.47
CA ASP A 249 11.75 19.46 -1.18
C ASP A 249 12.15 19.05 0.25
N GLU A 250 12.94 17.98 0.34
CA GLU A 250 13.43 17.38 1.59
C GLU A 250 14.18 18.37 2.48
N SER A 251 14.89 19.34 1.88
CA SER A 251 15.70 20.30 2.62
C SER A 251 14.89 21.24 3.51
N LYS A 252 13.58 21.36 3.25
CA LYS A 252 12.65 22.21 4.01
C LYS A 252 11.95 21.47 5.14
N HIS A 253 12.04 20.14 5.19
CA HIS A 253 11.44 19.35 6.27
C HIS A 253 12.28 19.48 7.53
N LYS A 254 11.64 19.94 8.61
CA LYS A 254 12.27 20.13 9.92
C LYS A 254 11.52 19.34 10.96
N LYS A 255 12.22 18.82 11.97
CA LYS A 255 11.60 18.02 13.04
C LYS A 255 10.36 18.74 13.59
N GLY A 256 9.22 18.06 13.60
CA GLY A 256 7.97 18.63 14.12
C GLY A 256 7.27 19.64 13.18
N HIS A 257 7.84 19.97 12.03
CA HIS A 257 7.34 20.99 11.10
C HIS A 257 7.16 20.48 9.66
N VAL A 258 5.91 20.50 9.19
CA VAL A 258 5.54 20.13 7.82
C VAL A 258 5.64 21.38 6.93
N PRO A 259 6.53 21.39 5.92
CA PRO A 259 6.57 22.47 4.95
C PRO A 259 5.43 22.32 3.93
N PHE A 260 4.87 23.45 3.47
CA PHE A 260 3.78 23.47 2.49
C PHE A 260 4.10 24.31 1.26
N ILE A 261 3.45 23.97 0.14
CA ILE A 261 3.47 24.69 -1.14
C ILE A 261 2.05 24.87 -1.68
N ILE A 262 1.90 25.82 -2.61
CA ILE A 262 0.65 26.01 -3.35
C ILE A 262 0.84 25.55 -4.79
N SER A 263 -0.08 24.72 -5.27
CA SER A 263 -0.19 24.31 -6.67
C SER A 263 -1.53 24.75 -7.26
N ARG A 264 -1.50 25.34 -8.46
CA ARG A 264 -2.70 25.75 -9.21
C ARG A 264 -3.18 24.67 -10.19
N SER A 265 -2.50 23.52 -10.24
CA SER A 265 -2.73 22.43 -11.19
C SER A 265 -2.66 21.08 -10.46
N ALA A 266 -3.06 20.00 -11.14
CA ALA A 266 -3.03 18.66 -10.55
C ALA A 266 -2.49 17.60 -11.53
N PHE A 267 -1.71 16.66 -10.98
CA PHE A 267 -1.35 15.37 -11.56
C PHE A 267 -2.58 14.48 -11.76
N SER A 268 -2.72 13.90 -12.95
CA SER A 268 -3.92 13.17 -13.38
C SER A 268 -3.73 11.66 -13.56
N ALA A 269 -2.66 11.07 -13.01
CA ALA A 269 -2.57 9.60 -12.94
C ALA A 269 -3.07 9.08 -11.58
N ASN A 270 -3.35 7.77 -11.55
CA ASN A 270 -3.76 7.08 -10.33
C ASN A 270 -2.57 6.82 -9.40
N THR A 271 -1.36 6.71 -9.96
CA THR A 271 -0.13 6.43 -9.21
C THR A 271 0.93 7.49 -9.47
N LYS A 272 1.61 7.92 -8.41
CA LYS A 272 2.72 8.88 -8.51
C LYS A 272 3.89 8.29 -9.29
N SER A 273 4.62 9.14 -10.01
CA SER A 273 5.88 8.72 -10.61
C SER A 273 6.94 8.56 -9.51
N SER A 274 7.84 7.60 -9.66
CA SER A 274 8.99 7.40 -8.78
C SER A 274 10.29 7.55 -9.56
N VAL A 275 11.37 7.88 -8.83
CA VAL A 275 12.73 7.85 -9.37
C VAL A 275 13.35 6.50 -9.04
N SER A 276 13.67 5.71 -10.06
CA SER A 276 14.45 4.49 -9.90
C SER A 276 15.92 4.83 -9.70
N ARG A 277 16.61 4.10 -8.80
CA ARG A 277 18.08 4.08 -8.87
C ARG A 277 18.48 3.44 -10.22
N ASN A 278 19.58 3.89 -10.81
CA ASN A 278 20.12 3.23 -12.01
C ASN A 278 20.32 1.73 -11.73
N LYS A 279 20.45 0.88 -12.78
CA LYS A 279 20.71 -0.57 -12.63
C LYS A 279 21.88 -0.90 -11.68
N ASP A 280 22.76 0.07 -11.46
CA ASP A 280 23.77 0.05 -10.42
C ASP A 280 23.23 0.71 -9.13
N TYR A 281 22.76 -0.10 -8.18
CA TYR A 281 22.19 0.35 -6.89
C TYR A 281 23.20 1.13 -6.03
N ARG A 282 24.49 1.05 -6.37
CA ARG A 282 25.55 1.87 -5.77
C ARG A 282 25.34 3.36 -6.05
N LYS A 283 24.65 3.73 -7.13
CA LYS A 283 24.40 5.14 -7.46
C LYS A 283 23.24 5.73 -6.66
N LEU A 284 23.43 6.98 -6.24
CA LEU A 284 22.39 7.81 -5.65
C LEU A 284 21.26 8.07 -6.65
N LYS A 285 20.07 8.37 -6.13
CA LYS A 285 19.03 9.00 -6.96
C LYS A 285 19.50 10.41 -7.32
N ASP A 286 19.35 10.79 -8.57
CA ASP A 286 19.72 12.13 -9.03
C ASP A 286 18.82 13.17 -8.32
N PRO A 287 19.39 14.13 -7.56
CA PRO A 287 18.60 15.11 -6.82
C PRO A 287 17.70 15.98 -7.71
N ASN A 288 18.13 16.29 -8.94
CA ASN A 288 17.33 17.04 -9.90
C ASN A 288 16.18 16.20 -10.44
N GLU A 289 16.41 14.91 -10.69
CA GLU A 289 15.35 13.98 -11.07
C GLU A 289 14.28 13.85 -9.98
N VAL A 290 14.69 13.71 -8.71
CA VAL A 290 13.79 13.66 -7.55
C VAL A 290 12.96 14.94 -7.45
N ARG A 291 13.60 16.11 -7.58
CA ARG A 291 12.91 17.41 -7.56
C ARG A 291 11.86 17.52 -8.67
N ILE A 292 12.20 17.15 -9.91
CA ILE A 292 11.29 17.25 -11.06
C ILE A 292 10.13 16.27 -10.93
N VAL A 293 10.38 15.03 -10.48
CA VAL A 293 9.31 14.07 -10.21
C VAL A 293 8.36 14.59 -9.13
N GLY A 294 8.89 15.23 -8.07
CA GLY A 294 8.08 15.94 -7.08
C GLY A 294 7.22 17.05 -7.68
N MET A 295 7.79 17.89 -8.55
CA MET A 295 7.05 18.96 -9.25
C MET A 295 5.97 18.40 -10.20
N LYS A 296 6.24 17.28 -10.87
CA LYS A 296 5.28 16.59 -11.75
C LYS A 296 4.12 16.02 -10.93
N ASN A 297 4.43 15.31 -9.84
CA ASN A 297 3.45 14.66 -8.99
C ASN A 297 2.56 15.67 -8.23
N SER A 298 3.09 16.85 -7.89
CA SER A 298 2.32 17.95 -7.26
C SER A 298 1.50 18.78 -8.24
N GLY A 299 1.65 18.57 -9.55
CA GLY A 299 1.06 19.43 -10.60
C GLY A 299 1.80 20.76 -10.82
N VAL A 300 2.76 21.11 -9.97
CA VAL A 300 3.54 22.35 -10.04
C VAL A 300 4.28 22.50 -11.37
N ALA A 301 4.75 21.40 -11.96
CA ALA A 301 5.40 21.42 -13.27
C ALA A 301 4.49 21.94 -14.39
N ILE A 302 3.18 21.64 -14.30
CA ILE A 302 2.16 22.11 -15.24
C ILE A 302 1.95 23.62 -15.06
N GLN A 303 1.81 24.08 -13.82
CA GLN A 303 1.59 25.49 -13.48
C GLN A 303 2.69 26.42 -14.02
N TYR A 304 3.96 26.05 -13.86
CA TYR A 304 5.09 26.90 -14.29
C TYR A 304 5.32 26.91 -15.81
N GLY A 305 4.46 26.23 -16.59
CA GLY A 305 4.61 26.16 -18.04
C GLY A 305 5.99 25.61 -18.41
N ILE A 306 6.51 24.65 -17.63
CA ILE A 306 7.68 23.84 -18.01
C ILE A 306 7.33 23.03 -19.27
N CYS A 307 6.05 22.99 -19.63
CA CYS A 307 5.46 22.52 -20.87
C CYS A 307 4.69 23.66 -21.54
N ASP A 308 5.22 24.09 -22.70
CA ASP A 308 4.64 24.92 -23.76
C ASP A 308 3.40 25.79 -23.51
N GLY A 309 3.61 27.00 -22.98
CA GLY A 309 2.74 28.15 -23.23
C GLY A 309 1.30 28.13 -22.67
N VAL A 310 0.73 26.97 -22.34
CA VAL A 310 -0.63 26.83 -21.80
C VAL A 310 -0.52 26.54 -20.31
N GLN A 311 -0.67 27.58 -19.50
CA GLN A 311 -0.89 27.42 -18.07
C GLN A 311 -2.29 26.80 -17.86
N THR A 312 -2.36 25.49 -17.68
CA THR A 312 -3.62 24.83 -17.31
C THR A 312 -3.75 24.79 -15.80
N THR A 313 -4.75 25.50 -15.28
CA THR A 313 -5.10 25.44 -13.86
C THR A 313 -6.20 24.42 -13.62
N ILE A 314 -6.37 24.03 -12.37
CA ILE A 314 -7.53 23.24 -11.95
C ILE A 314 -8.83 24.05 -12.15
N MET A 315 -8.80 25.38 -12.04
CA MET A 315 -9.94 26.22 -12.40
C MET A 315 -10.31 26.08 -13.89
N ASN A 316 -9.32 26.13 -14.80
CA ASN A 316 -9.57 25.90 -16.23
C ASN A 316 -10.10 24.49 -16.49
N ALA A 317 -9.64 23.49 -15.72
CA ALA A 317 -10.17 22.12 -15.79
C ALA A 317 -11.68 22.08 -15.47
N MET A 318 -12.13 22.84 -14.47
CA MET A 318 -13.55 22.93 -14.10
C MET A 318 -14.37 23.67 -15.16
N ILE A 319 -13.88 24.82 -15.65
CA ILE A 319 -14.57 25.65 -16.65
C ILE A 319 -14.72 24.88 -17.97
N GLU A 320 -13.64 24.26 -18.45
CA GLU A 320 -13.64 23.52 -19.71
C GLU A 320 -14.19 22.10 -19.57
N ARG A 321 -14.45 21.65 -18.35
CA ARG A 321 -14.89 20.28 -18.04
C ARG A 321 -13.94 19.22 -18.61
N LYS A 322 -12.63 19.46 -18.46
CA LYS A 322 -11.57 18.56 -18.93
C LYS A 322 -10.63 18.16 -17.80
N VAL A 323 -10.20 16.90 -17.81
CA VAL A 323 -9.07 16.43 -17.02
C VAL A 323 -7.80 16.55 -17.87
N TRP A 324 -6.84 17.35 -17.41
CA TRP A 324 -5.58 17.55 -18.11
C TRP A 324 -4.68 16.32 -17.98
N GLY A 325 -4.10 15.86 -19.08
CA GLY A 325 -3.08 14.82 -19.07
C GLY A 325 -1.78 15.31 -18.43
N ASN A 326 -1.03 14.39 -17.82
CA ASN A 326 0.30 14.72 -17.32
C ASN A 326 1.24 15.10 -18.47
N PRO A 327 2.24 15.97 -18.22
CA PRO A 327 3.32 16.23 -19.15
C PRO A 327 3.97 14.95 -19.69
N ARG A 328 4.09 14.84 -21.02
CA ARG A 328 4.80 13.73 -21.69
C ARG A 328 6.24 14.17 -21.99
N SER A 329 7.21 13.71 -21.20
CA SER A 329 8.64 13.86 -21.52
C SER A 329 9.22 12.54 -22.04
N LYS A 330 10.14 12.59 -23.01
CA LYS A 330 10.89 11.39 -23.46
C LYS A 330 11.80 10.84 -22.35
N THR A 331 12.44 11.71 -21.54
CA THR A 331 13.12 11.35 -20.29
C THR A 331 13.06 12.49 -19.26
N ILE A 332 13.25 12.19 -17.96
CA ILE A 332 13.33 13.24 -16.91
C ILE A 332 14.63 14.05 -17.06
N ALA A 333 15.72 13.43 -17.51
CA ALA A 333 16.98 14.11 -17.83
C ALA A 333 16.82 15.18 -18.93
N ASP A 334 15.90 14.98 -19.89
CA ASP A 334 15.58 15.99 -20.90
C ASP A 334 14.84 17.20 -20.31
N LEU A 335 14.07 17.03 -19.23
CA LEU A 335 13.48 18.15 -18.48
C LEU A 335 14.55 18.89 -17.67
N VAL A 336 15.51 18.16 -17.06
CA VAL A 336 16.65 18.73 -16.30
C VAL A 336 17.52 19.63 -17.18
N LYS A 337 18.03 19.11 -18.30
CA LYS A 337 18.92 19.88 -19.21
C LYS A 337 18.27 21.15 -19.75
N LYS A 338 16.95 21.18 -19.88
CA LYS A 338 16.20 22.31 -20.44
C LYS A 338 15.87 23.39 -19.40
N LEU A 339 15.87 23.07 -18.11
CA LEU A 339 15.69 24.03 -17.02
C LEU A 339 16.97 24.83 -16.75
N ASP A 340 18.15 24.23 -16.93
CA ASP A 340 19.44 24.86 -16.64
C ASP A 340 20.00 25.71 -17.81
N THR A 341 19.55 25.51 -19.05
CA THR A 341 20.15 26.19 -20.23
C THR A 341 19.44 27.47 -20.67
N GLY A 342 18.26 27.79 -20.15
CA GLY A 342 17.50 29.00 -20.54
C GLY A 342 17.03 29.02 -22.01
N ASP A 343 17.13 27.90 -22.73
CA ASP A 343 16.73 27.77 -24.14
C ASP A 343 15.21 27.94 -24.33
N PRO A 344 14.76 28.42 -25.51
CA PRO A 344 13.34 28.51 -25.84
C PRO A 344 12.67 27.14 -25.77
N LYS A 345 11.57 27.09 -25.00
CA LYS A 345 10.82 25.89 -24.64
C LYS A 345 10.31 25.18 -25.90
N PRO A 346 10.66 23.91 -26.16
CA PRO A 346 9.99 23.13 -27.21
C PRO A 346 8.57 22.76 -26.78
N SER A 347 7.70 22.57 -27.77
CA SER A 347 6.29 22.32 -27.57
C SER A 347 5.97 20.95 -26.94
N ILE A 348 5.69 20.93 -25.64
CA ILE A 348 5.08 19.79 -24.95
C ILE A 348 3.57 20.03 -24.91
N GLU A 349 2.85 19.41 -25.83
CA GLU A 349 1.39 19.43 -25.85
C GLU A 349 0.81 18.80 -24.58
N ILE A 350 -0.04 19.54 -23.87
CA ILE A 350 -0.89 18.98 -22.81
C ILE A 350 -2.14 18.40 -23.48
N SER A 351 -2.26 17.08 -23.50
CA SER A 351 -3.45 16.41 -24.04
C SER A 351 -4.58 16.40 -23.00
N THR A 352 -5.83 16.55 -23.44
CA THR A 352 -6.98 16.19 -22.60
C THR A 352 -6.96 14.68 -22.35
N LYS A 353 -7.05 14.26 -21.09
CA LYS A 353 -7.10 12.84 -20.73
C LYS A 353 -8.50 12.27 -20.98
N PHE A 354 -9.52 12.98 -20.51
CA PHE A 354 -10.95 12.74 -20.75
C PHE A 354 -11.75 13.94 -20.20
N GLU A 355 -13.06 13.97 -20.45
CA GLU A 355 -13.98 15.03 -20.02
C GLU A 355 -14.77 14.64 -18.77
N PHE A 356 -15.15 15.62 -17.95
CA PHE A 356 -16.06 15.39 -16.83
C PHE A 356 -17.47 15.09 -17.35
N GLU A 357 -18.08 14.01 -16.85
CA GLU A 357 -19.52 13.83 -16.96
C GLU A 357 -20.26 15.04 -16.34
N PRO A 358 -21.39 15.51 -16.92
CA PRO A 358 -22.13 16.62 -16.34
C PRO A 358 -22.47 16.40 -14.87
N TYR A 359 -22.16 17.40 -14.04
CA TYR A 359 -22.35 17.34 -12.59
C TYR A 359 -23.81 16.99 -12.23
N GLU A 360 -24.78 17.61 -12.90
CA GLU A 360 -26.20 17.38 -12.72
C GLU A 360 -26.61 15.93 -13.02
N GLN A 361 -26.02 15.31 -14.05
CA GLN A 361 -26.32 13.92 -14.41
C GLN A 361 -25.81 12.96 -13.33
N ILE A 362 -24.64 13.21 -12.76
CA ILE A 362 -24.13 12.38 -11.65
C ILE A 362 -25.03 12.54 -10.41
N ILE A 363 -25.45 13.77 -10.09
CA ILE A 363 -26.38 14.00 -8.97
C ILE A 363 -27.72 13.30 -9.19
N GLU A 364 -28.26 13.36 -10.41
CA GLU A 364 -29.48 12.64 -10.77
C GLU A 364 -29.31 11.11 -10.64
N LYS A 365 -28.16 10.55 -11.09
CA LYS A 365 -27.82 9.14 -10.86
C LYS A 365 -27.83 8.78 -9.38
N ILE A 366 -27.26 9.63 -8.52
CA ILE A 366 -27.25 9.41 -7.06
C ILE A 366 -28.67 9.45 -6.48
N ILE A 367 -29.50 10.40 -6.90
CA ILE A 367 -30.89 10.51 -6.45
C ILE A 367 -31.68 9.27 -6.87
N ASN A 368 -31.59 8.87 -8.15
CA ASN A 368 -32.28 7.69 -8.66
C ASN A 368 -31.81 6.40 -7.98
N ALA A 369 -30.52 6.32 -7.63
CA ALA A 369 -29.95 5.19 -6.91
C ALA A 369 -30.54 4.97 -5.51
N SER A 370 -31.08 5.99 -4.85
CA SER A 370 -31.72 5.85 -3.54
C SER A 370 -32.95 4.92 -3.57
N LYS A 371 -33.54 4.74 -4.76
CA LYS A 371 -34.72 3.90 -5.01
C LYS A 371 -34.36 2.45 -5.31
N VAL A 372 -33.07 2.15 -5.47
CA VAL A 372 -32.57 0.83 -5.84
C VAL A 372 -32.30 0.02 -4.58
N GLN A 373 -33.15 -0.98 -4.31
CA GLN A 373 -33.07 -1.80 -3.09
C GLN A 373 -32.25 -3.09 -3.26
N ILE A 374 -32.05 -3.54 -4.49
CA ILE A 374 -31.38 -4.80 -4.82
C ILE A 374 -30.36 -4.52 -5.92
N PRO A 375 -29.13 -5.06 -5.84
CA PRO A 375 -28.12 -4.90 -6.88
C PRO A 375 -28.49 -5.68 -8.16
N THR A 376 -27.77 -5.38 -9.23
CA THR A 376 -27.75 -6.21 -10.45
C THR A 376 -26.36 -6.83 -10.60
N TYR A 377 -26.28 -8.16 -10.61
CA TYR A 377 -25.02 -8.87 -10.86
C TYR A 377 -25.00 -9.53 -12.25
N SER A 378 -26.19 -9.71 -12.83
CA SER A 378 -26.38 -10.56 -13.99
C SER A 378 -26.91 -9.83 -15.22
N LYS A 379 -26.71 -10.46 -16.37
CA LYS A 379 -27.31 -10.09 -17.64
C LYS A 379 -27.98 -11.31 -18.28
N PHE A 380 -29.12 -11.08 -18.94
CA PHE A 380 -29.81 -12.15 -19.67
C PHE A 380 -28.95 -12.61 -20.85
N ASN A 381 -28.68 -13.91 -20.91
CA ASN A 381 -28.03 -14.57 -22.04
C ASN A 381 -29.12 -15.17 -22.96
N PRO A 382 -29.33 -14.62 -24.17
CA PRO A 382 -30.36 -15.10 -25.09
C PRO A 382 -30.15 -16.54 -25.55
N ASP A 383 -28.90 -16.97 -25.70
CA ASP A 383 -28.55 -18.30 -26.21
C ASP A 383 -28.87 -19.39 -25.17
N LEU A 384 -28.60 -19.10 -23.90
CA LEU A 384 -28.87 -20.01 -22.78
C LEU A 384 -30.26 -19.82 -22.16
N LYS A 385 -31.00 -18.78 -22.58
CA LYS A 385 -32.31 -18.38 -22.03
C LYS A 385 -32.31 -18.22 -20.51
N GLN A 386 -31.22 -17.74 -19.93
CA GLN A 386 -31.07 -17.57 -18.48
C GLN A 386 -30.19 -16.35 -18.15
N TYR A 387 -30.30 -15.85 -16.92
CA TYR A 387 -29.39 -14.83 -16.39
C TYR A 387 -28.06 -15.45 -15.97
N GLN A 388 -26.96 -14.78 -16.27
CA GLN A 388 -25.61 -15.19 -15.87
C GLN A 388 -24.85 -13.99 -15.29
N LEU A 389 -23.85 -14.26 -14.44
CA LEU A 389 -22.96 -13.23 -13.92
C LEU A 389 -22.32 -12.45 -15.07
N ASP A 390 -22.54 -11.14 -15.09
CA ASP A 390 -22.02 -10.23 -16.09
C ASP A 390 -22.00 -8.82 -15.49
N MET A 391 -20.92 -8.52 -14.79
CA MET A 391 -20.62 -7.20 -14.26
C MET A 391 -19.41 -6.66 -15.01
N ASP A 392 -19.61 -5.51 -15.66
CA ASP A 392 -18.50 -4.76 -16.20
C ASP A 392 -17.54 -4.40 -15.06
N LEU A 393 -16.24 -4.40 -15.35
CA LEU A 393 -15.39 -3.56 -14.53
C LEU A 393 -15.86 -2.16 -14.80
N ASP A 394 -16.13 -1.40 -13.74
CA ASP A 394 -16.13 0.04 -13.89
C ASP A 394 -14.71 0.44 -14.34
N ASN A 395 -14.51 0.45 -15.65
CA ASN A 395 -13.37 1.04 -16.35
C ASN A 395 -13.66 2.52 -16.56
N SER A 396 -14.44 3.10 -15.64
CA SER A 396 -14.63 4.53 -15.58
C SER A 396 -13.28 5.19 -15.65
N SER A 397 -13.24 6.39 -16.22
CA SER A 397 -12.01 7.16 -16.23
C SER A 397 -11.51 7.51 -14.82
N TRP A 398 -12.32 7.26 -13.78
CA TRP A 398 -12.08 7.58 -12.37
C TRP A 398 -11.56 6.43 -11.50
N GLY A 399 -11.51 5.19 -12.00
CA GLY A 399 -10.97 4.04 -11.27
C GLY A 399 -11.87 2.81 -11.30
N LYS A 400 -11.39 1.74 -10.65
CA LYS A 400 -12.07 0.44 -10.57
C LYS A 400 -13.12 0.43 -9.47
N ASN A 401 -14.16 -0.37 -9.67
CA ASN A 401 -15.12 -0.70 -8.63
C ASN A 401 -14.45 -1.55 -7.51
N PRO A 402 -14.44 -1.07 -6.26
CA PRO A 402 -13.76 -1.76 -5.16
C PRO A 402 -14.46 -3.07 -4.76
N ASP A 403 -15.76 -3.22 -5.03
CA ASP A 403 -16.57 -4.32 -4.50
C ASP A 403 -16.46 -5.61 -5.34
N LEU A 404 -15.91 -5.55 -6.56
CA LEU A 404 -15.89 -6.67 -7.49
C LEU A 404 -15.07 -7.87 -7.02
N LYS A 405 -13.97 -7.65 -6.28
CA LYS A 405 -13.16 -8.76 -5.74
C LYS A 405 -13.98 -9.61 -4.76
N ARG A 406 -14.75 -8.96 -3.88
CA ARG A 406 -15.62 -9.63 -2.90
C ARG A 406 -16.76 -10.38 -3.58
N ILE A 407 -17.40 -9.77 -4.58
CA ILE A 407 -18.47 -10.41 -5.36
C ILE A 407 -17.94 -11.65 -6.09
N ALA A 408 -16.75 -11.57 -6.71
CA ALA A 408 -16.12 -12.70 -7.37
C ALA A 408 -15.84 -13.84 -6.39
N PHE A 409 -15.28 -13.53 -5.21
CA PHE A 409 -15.01 -14.52 -4.16
C PHE A 409 -16.29 -15.26 -3.72
N LEU A 410 -17.33 -14.52 -3.35
CA LEU A 410 -18.61 -15.10 -2.90
C LEU A 410 -19.25 -15.98 -3.98
N HIS A 411 -19.15 -15.59 -5.25
CA HIS A 411 -19.71 -16.36 -6.36
C HIS A 411 -18.88 -17.61 -6.70
N MET A 412 -17.56 -17.53 -6.58
CA MET A 412 -16.68 -18.67 -6.89
C MET A 412 -16.85 -19.79 -5.86
N GLY A 413 -16.81 -19.45 -4.57
CA GLY A 413 -16.75 -20.40 -3.46
C GLY A 413 -15.35 -20.48 -2.84
N GLU A 414 -15.28 -20.88 -1.56
CA GLU A 414 -14.05 -20.90 -0.77
C GLU A 414 -12.98 -21.84 -1.36
N GLN A 415 -13.38 -22.94 -1.98
CA GLN A 415 -12.45 -23.90 -2.59
C GLN A 415 -11.61 -23.27 -3.71
N TYR A 416 -12.11 -22.19 -4.32
CA TYR A 416 -11.41 -21.45 -5.37
C TYR A 416 -10.66 -20.23 -4.86
N ALA A 417 -10.52 -20.09 -3.53
CA ALA A 417 -9.76 -19.02 -2.92
C ALA A 417 -8.27 -19.19 -3.21
N PHE A 418 -7.74 -18.33 -4.07
CA PHE A 418 -6.32 -18.29 -4.43
C PHE A 418 -5.90 -16.84 -4.67
N SER A 419 -4.65 -16.52 -4.33
CA SER A 419 -4.08 -15.22 -4.64
C SER A 419 -4.15 -14.95 -6.16
N THR A 420 -4.44 -13.70 -6.52
CA THR A 420 -4.37 -13.27 -7.93
C THR A 420 -3.00 -12.72 -8.31
N GLY A 421 -2.08 -12.62 -7.33
CA GLY A 421 -0.71 -12.11 -7.49
C GLY A 421 0.25 -13.09 -8.18
N ASN A 422 1.53 -12.70 -8.22
CA ASN A 422 2.61 -13.38 -8.97
C ASN A 422 2.87 -14.84 -8.54
N SER A 423 2.36 -15.25 -7.39
CA SER A 423 2.52 -16.61 -6.84
C SER A 423 1.22 -17.42 -6.86
N GLY A 424 0.10 -16.85 -7.30
CA GLY A 424 -1.21 -17.51 -7.42
C GLY A 424 -1.65 -17.71 -8.87
N THR A 425 -2.82 -17.18 -9.27
CA THR A 425 -3.38 -17.39 -10.62
C THR A 425 -2.83 -16.45 -11.69
N ALA A 426 -2.17 -15.35 -11.29
CA ALA A 426 -1.65 -14.29 -12.17
C ALA A 426 -2.66 -13.70 -13.17
N ASN A 427 -3.97 -13.83 -12.91
CA ASN A 427 -5.03 -13.29 -13.75
C ASN A 427 -5.68 -12.09 -13.09
N SER A 428 -5.30 -10.90 -13.53
CA SER A 428 -6.00 -9.68 -13.18
C SER A 428 -7.47 -9.75 -13.63
N LEU A 429 -8.39 -9.40 -12.73
CA LEU A 429 -9.79 -9.18 -13.08
C LEU A 429 -9.87 -8.10 -14.19
N LYS A 430 -10.41 -8.48 -15.36
CA LYS A 430 -10.62 -7.62 -16.55
C LYS A 430 -12.09 -7.34 -16.87
N LYS A 431 -12.96 -8.23 -16.42
CA LYS A 431 -14.42 -8.19 -16.39
C LYS A 431 -14.87 -9.26 -15.41
N LEU A 432 -15.93 -9.02 -14.65
CA LEU A 432 -16.50 -10.03 -13.77
C LEU A 432 -17.68 -10.69 -14.49
N ASP A 433 -17.36 -11.64 -15.36
CA ASP A 433 -18.35 -12.43 -16.09
C ASP A 433 -18.16 -13.93 -15.83
N ILE A 434 -19.11 -14.74 -16.31
CA ILE A 434 -19.04 -16.19 -16.16
C ILE A 434 -17.77 -16.79 -16.80
N ASN A 435 -17.23 -16.18 -17.85
CA ASN A 435 -16.00 -16.64 -18.50
C ASN A 435 -14.78 -16.44 -17.60
N PHE A 436 -14.68 -15.29 -16.94
CA PHE A 436 -13.65 -15.02 -15.95
C PHE A 436 -13.74 -16.03 -14.81
N ILE A 437 -14.93 -16.24 -14.26
CA ILE A 437 -15.18 -17.19 -13.16
C ILE A 437 -14.74 -18.59 -13.56
N ASN A 438 -15.21 -19.10 -14.69
CA ASN A 438 -14.85 -20.43 -15.18
C ASN A 438 -13.35 -20.56 -15.45
N LYS A 439 -12.72 -19.51 -15.99
CA LYS A 439 -11.27 -19.49 -16.21
C LYS A 439 -10.50 -19.54 -14.89
N GLN A 440 -10.91 -18.81 -13.86
CA GLN A 440 -10.28 -18.85 -12.55
C GLN A 440 -10.44 -20.22 -11.90
N ARG A 441 -11.68 -20.76 -11.89
CA ARG A 441 -11.97 -22.10 -11.37
C ARG A 441 -11.07 -23.16 -12.00
N SER A 442 -11.00 -23.17 -13.34
CA SER A 442 -10.14 -24.09 -14.09
C SER A 442 -8.66 -23.94 -13.75
N ILE A 443 -8.18 -22.72 -13.52
CA ILE A 443 -6.77 -22.51 -13.15
C ILE A 443 -6.49 -23.01 -11.74
N VAL A 444 -7.40 -22.75 -10.80
CA VAL A 444 -7.25 -23.24 -9.42
C VAL A 444 -7.36 -24.76 -9.37
N GLU A 445 -8.28 -25.38 -10.11
CA GLU A 445 -8.37 -26.84 -10.27
C GLU A 445 -7.08 -27.43 -10.86
N ASN A 446 -6.49 -26.79 -11.87
CA ASN A 446 -5.20 -27.19 -12.42
C ASN A 446 -4.04 -27.01 -11.45
N LEU A 447 -4.11 -26.02 -10.54
CA LEU A 447 -3.11 -25.86 -9.48
C LEU A 447 -3.24 -26.98 -8.44
N TYR A 448 -4.46 -27.32 -8.04
CA TYR A 448 -4.73 -28.44 -7.13
C TYR A 448 -4.45 -29.82 -7.73
N SER A 449 -4.28 -29.95 -9.04
CA SER A 449 -3.86 -31.21 -9.67
C SER A 449 -2.34 -31.36 -9.78
N PHE A 450 -1.58 -30.32 -9.42
CA PHE A 450 -0.11 -30.36 -9.41
C PHE A 450 0.40 -30.66 -8.00
N PRO A 451 1.33 -31.61 -7.81
CA PRO A 451 1.89 -31.88 -6.49
C PRO A 451 2.67 -30.69 -5.94
N ASN A 452 2.86 -30.63 -4.63
CA ASN A 452 3.89 -29.77 -4.06
C ASN A 452 5.27 -30.11 -4.64
N PHE A 453 6.14 -29.12 -4.84
CA PHE A 453 7.46 -29.37 -5.43
C PHE A 453 8.51 -28.33 -5.08
N PHE A 454 9.77 -28.70 -5.29
CA PHE A 454 10.88 -27.77 -5.47
C PHE A 454 11.64 -28.06 -6.77
N THR A 455 12.51 -27.14 -7.17
CA THR A 455 13.35 -27.25 -8.38
C THR A 455 14.84 -27.17 -8.03
N ASP A 456 15.71 -27.38 -9.02
CA ASP A 456 17.15 -27.11 -8.90
C ASP A 456 17.43 -25.68 -8.36
N LYS A 457 16.55 -24.72 -8.64
CA LYS A 457 16.69 -23.35 -8.13
C LYS A 457 16.61 -23.27 -6.61
N ALA A 458 15.81 -24.13 -5.96
CA ALA A 458 15.76 -24.18 -4.50
C ALA A 458 17.07 -24.70 -3.90
N LEU A 459 17.71 -25.68 -4.56
CA LEU A 459 19.03 -26.18 -4.17
C LEU A 459 20.11 -25.09 -4.30
N GLU A 460 20.06 -24.28 -5.36
CA GLU A 460 20.92 -23.11 -5.51
C GLU A 460 20.73 -22.07 -4.39
N LEU A 461 19.48 -21.80 -4.01
CA LEU A 461 19.15 -20.80 -2.99
C LEU A 461 19.54 -21.25 -1.57
N ILE A 462 19.43 -22.54 -1.26
CA ILE A 462 19.71 -23.07 0.08
C ILE A 462 21.20 -23.33 0.32
N SER A 463 21.97 -23.61 -0.73
CA SER A 463 23.39 -23.98 -0.63
C SER A 463 24.27 -22.97 0.13
N PRO A 464 24.15 -21.64 -0.08
CA PRO A 464 24.92 -20.66 0.69
C PRO A 464 24.70 -20.77 2.20
N LEU A 465 23.48 -21.08 2.64
CA LEU A 465 23.10 -21.21 4.06
C LEU A 465 23.62 -22.50 4.71
N MET A 466 24.19 -23.42 3.92
CA MET A 466 24.74 -24.70 4.38
C MET A 466 26.28 -24.72 4.36
N SER A 467 26.92 -23.58 4.06
CA SER A 467 28.36 -23.47 3.99
C SER A 467 29.02 -23.63 5.36
N LYS A 468 30.18 -24.31 5.39
CA LYS A 468 31.00 -24.45 6.58
C LYS A 468 31.64 -23.13 6.99
N ASP A 469 31.90 -22.99 8.28
CA ASP A 469 32.58 -21.86 8.92
C ASP A 469 31.97 -20.50 8.57
N THR A 470 30.68 -20.49 8.25
CA THR A 470 29.96 -19.33 7.75
C THR A 470 29.24 -18.62 8.90
N LYS A 471 29.46 -17.32 9.03
CA LYS A 471 28.73 -16.45 9.98
C LYS A 471 27.52 -15.85 9.27
N ILE A 472 26.31 -16.20 9.73
CA ILE A 472 25.05 -15.76 9.14
C ILE A 472 24.33 -14.84 10.13
N VAL A 473 23.86 -13.70 9.65
CA VAL A 473 23.05 -12.75 10.41
C VAL A 473 21.61 -12.84 9.94
N TRP A 474 20.71 -13.28 10.80
CA TRP A 474 19.27 -13.28 10.59
C TRP A 474 18.73 -12.01 11.25
N TYR A 475 18.01 -11.17 10.52
CA TYR A 475 17.51 -9.93 11.08
C TYR A 475 16.20 -9.48 10.45
N ASP A 476 15.47 -8.66 11.20
CA ASP A 476 14.21 -8.05 10.78
C ASP A 476 14.11 -6.62 11.33
N TYR A 477 13.40 -5.74 10.61
CA TYR A 477 13.26 -4.32 10.96
C TYR A 477 11.80 -3.96 11.24
N GLU A 478 11.56 -3.15 12.28
CA GLU A 478 10.28 -2.45 12.44
C GLU A 478 10.36 -0.97 12.06
N GLY A 479 9.33 -0.54 11.34
CA GLY A 479 9.20 0.80 10.81
C GLY A 479 8.52 1.79 11.76
N LEU A 480 8.94 3.06 11.65
CA LEU A 480 8.21 4.23 12.13
C LEU A 480 7.95 5.17 10.96
N SER A 481 6.73 5.70 10.85
CA SER A 481 6.39 6.73 9.88
C SER A 481 5.62 7.86 10.53
N SER A 482 5.50 9.03 9.90
CA SER A 482 4.69 10.12 10.43
C SER A 482 4.36 11.15 9.37
N ILE A 483 3.16 11.74 9.43
CA ILE A 483 2.80 12.93 8.64
C ILE A 483 3.68 14.14 9.02
N VAL A 484 4.09 14.25 10.30
CA VAL A 484 4.99 15.29 10.77
C VAL A 484 6.44 14.76 10.75
N PRO A 485 7.42 15.48 10.17
CA PRO A 485 8.80 15.00 10.11
C PRO A 485 9.38 14.59 11.48
N ILE A 486 9.98 13.40 11.52
CA ILE A 486 10.54 12.79 12.74
C ILE A 486 11.85 13.48 13.14
N PHE A 487 12.68 13.81 12.16
CA PHE A 487 13.90 14.60 12.30
C PHE A 487 14.15 15.42 11.02
N ASP A 488 15.13 16.32 11.07
CA ASP A 488 15.47 17.23 9.98
C ASP A 488 15.82 16.49 8.69
N GLY A 489 15.30 16.95 7.55
CA GLY A 489 15.57 16.37 6.24
C GLY A 489 14.79 15.08 5.91
N LEU A 490 13.96 14.56 6.83
CA LEU A 490 13.07 13.43 6.58
C LEU A 490 11.68 13.91 6.13
N LYS A 491 11.19 13.43 4.99
CA LYS A 491 9.85 13.75 4.50
C LYS A 491 8.74 13.15 5.36
N SER A 492 7.60 13.84 5.38
CA SER A 492 6.32 13.25 5.76
C SER A 492 6.10 11.90 5.08
N TYR A 493 5.58 10.93 5.83
CA TYR A 493 5.25 9.56 5.42
C TYR A 493 6.43 8.66 5.05
N ASN A 494 7.67 9.16 5.03
CA ASN A 494 8.82 8.27 4.90
C ASN A 494 8.91 7.37 6.14
N GLN A 495 9.20 6.09 5.94
CA GLN A 495 9.42 5.16 7.04
C GLN A 495 10.90 5.10 7.42
N ILE A 496 11.21 4.90 8.69
CA ILE A 496 12.57 4.65 9.20
C ILE A 496 12.58 3.36 10.03
N ALA A 497 13.67 2.60 9.98
CA ALA A 497 13.83 1.39 10.80
C ALA A 497 14.42 1.76 12.16
N HIS A 498 13.57 1.94 13.17
CA HIS A 498 14.00 2.36 14.52
C HIS A 498 14.24 1.18 15.47
N GLN A 499 13.93 -0.03 15.01
CA GLN A 499 14.07 -1.27 15.74
C GLN A 499 14.67 -2.33 14.82
N VAL A 500 15.49 -3.21 15.40
CA VAL A 500 16.01 -4.41 14.74
C VAL A 500 16.14 -5.54 15.76
N SER A 501 15.74 -6.74 15.37
CA SER A 501 16.10 -7.97 16.06
C SER A 501 17.14 -8.72 15.24
N ILE A 502 18.13 -9.31 15.92
CA ILE A 502 19.28 -9.95 15.30
C ILE A 502 19.52 -11.29 15.98
N ILE A 503 19.65 -12.35 15.19
CA ILE A 503 20.21 -13.63 15.61
C ILE A 503 21.41 -13.92 14.70
N VAL A 504 22.55 -14.27 15.27
CA VAL A 504 23.73 -14.67 14.51
C VAL A 504 24.01 -16.13 14.73
N THR A 505 24.12 -16.87 13.63
CA THR A 505 24.51 -18.27 13.67
C THR A 505 25.89 -18.48 13.07
N GLN A 506 26.63 -19.44 13.63
CA GLN A 506 27.86 -19.95 13.05
C GLN A 506 27.80 -21.48 13.10
N ASN A 507 27.95 -22.12 11.94
CA ASN A 507 27.81 -23.57 11.80
C ASN A 507 26.50 -24.11 12.42
N GLY A 508 25.40 -23.39 12.22
CA GLY A 508 24.06 -23.75 12.70
C GLY A 508 23.80 -23.52 14.19
N SER A 509 24.80 -23.08 14.96
CA SER A 509 24.62 -22.71 16.38
C SER A 509 24.47 -21.21 16.52
N ILE A 510 23.55 -20.76 17.38
CA ILE A 510 23.47 -19.34 17.76
C ILE A 510 24.71 -18.95 18.55
N VAL A 511 25.36 -17.87 18.13
CA VAL A 511 26.54 -17.31 18.80
C VAL A 511 26.32 -15.89 19.33
N TYR A 512 25.24 -15.23 18.90
CA TYR A 512 24.87 -13.89 19.33
C TYR A 512 23.39 -13.61 19.07
N GLU A 513 22.74 -12.88 19.96
CA GLU A 513 21.37 -12.39 19.81
C GLU A 513 21.24 -11.00 20.41
N GLU A 514 20.48 -10.12 19.76
CA GLU A 514 20.23 -8.77 20.27
C GLU A 514 18.93 -8.18 19.71
N ASP A 515 18.13 -7.56 20.57
CA ASP A 515 16.94 -6.80 20.20
C ASP A 515 17.12 -5.32 20.53
N ILE A 516 17.34 -4.52 19.49
CA ILE A 516 17.55 -3.08 19.57
C ILE A 516 16.25 -2.36 19.26
N LEU A 517 15.85 -1.44 20.15
CA LEU A 517 14.69 -0.58 19.97
C LEU A 517 15.06 0.84 20.40
N HIS A 518 15.10 1.75 19.45
CA HIS A 518 15.21 3.18 19.74
C HIS A 518 13.81 3.77 19.92
N ASP A 519 13.65 4.60 20.96
CA ASP A 519 12.36 5.20 21.29
C ASP A 519 11.88 6.13 20.16
N PRO A 520 10.71 5.87 19.55
CA PRO A 520 10.13 6.73 18.52
C PRO A 520 10.09 8.21 18.89
N LYS A 521 9.90 8.54 20.16
CA LYS A 521 9.80 9.93 20.65
C LYS A 521 11.11 10.72 20.47
N THR A 522 12.25 10.05 20.55
CA THR A 522 13.58 10.69 20.55
C THR A 522 14.49 10.22 19.42
N VAL A 523 14.06 9.28 18.58
CA VAL A 523 14.87 8.71 17.49
C VAL A 523 15.44 9.78 16.55
N SER A 524 16.68 9.55 16.13
CA SER A 524 17.47 10.43 15.28
C SER A 524 18.19 9.64 14.17
N LEU A 525 18.82 10.33 13.22
CA LEU A 525 19.58 9.67 12.14
C LEU A 525 20.73 8.81 12.69
N ILE A 526 21.42 9.24 13.74
CA ILE A 526 22.54 8.47 14.31
C ILE A 526 22.06 7.15 14.93
N ASP A 527 20.82 7.08 15.41
CA ASP A 527 20.24 5.85 15.91
C ASP A 527 19.96 4.85 14.78
N LEU A 528 19.54 5.34 13.61
CA LEU A 528 19.39 4.49 12.40
C LEU A 528 20.74 3.96 11.91
N VAL A 529 21.81 4.75 12.06
CA VAL A 529 23.18 4.29 11.80
C VAL A 529 23.56 3.15 12.74
N LYS A 530 23.28 3.28 14.05
CA LYS A 530 23.55 2.22 15.04
C LYS A 530 22.81 0.92 14.72
N VAL A 531 21.55 1.02 14.28
CA VAL A 531 20.77 -0.15 13.82
C VAL A 531 21.50 -0.88 12.69
N ILE A 532 21.97 -0.17 11.66
CA ILE A 532 22.72 -0.79 10.54
C ILE A 532 24.07 -1.36 11.00
N LEU A 533 24.79 -0.67 11.88
CA LEU A 533 26.07 -1.16 12.41
C LEU A 533 25.89 -2.43 13.25
N ALA A 534 24.79 -2.55 13.99
CA ALA A 534 24.47 -3.76 14.72
C ALA A 534 24.23 -4.95 13.78
N VAL A 535 23.55 -4.73 12.64
CA VAL A 535 23.36 -5.76 11.61
C VAL A 535 24.69 -6.17 10.97
N TYR A 536 25.60 -5.23 10.70
CA TYR A 536 26.86 -5.50 9.99
C TYR A 536 27.72 -6.61 10.61
N GLN A 537 27.69 -6.78 11.93
CA GLN A 537 28.33 -7.90 12.65
C GLN A 537 29.78 -8.21 12.20
N GLN A 538 30.58 -7.16 11.95
CA GLN A 538 31.96 -7.25 11.46
C GLN A 538 32.09 -8.06 10.17
N LYS A 539 31.27 -7.73 9.16
CA LYS A 539 31.36 -8.32 7.83
C LYS A 539 31.03 -9.82 7.83
N ALA A 540 29.84 -10.15 8.35
CA ALA A 540 29.30 -11.51 8.26
C ALA A 540 29.28 -12.02 6.81
N ASP A 541 29.28 -13.35 6.62
CA ASP A 541 29.32 -13.95 5.29
C ASP A 541 28.00 -13.73 4.53
N TYR A 542 26.88 -13.88 5.24
CA TYR A 542 25.53 -13.70 4.70
C TYR A 542 24.62 -13.00 5.70
N TYR A 543 23.65 -12.28 5.14
CA TYR A 543 22.55 -11.67 5.89
C TYR A 543 21.25 -12.28 5.37
N VAL A 544 20.35 -12.70 6.25
CA VAL A 544 19.10 -13.37 5.87
C VAL A 544 17.93 -12.55 6.37
N VAL A 545 17.00 -12.30 5.45
CA VAL A 545 15.75 -11.57 5.66
C VAL A 545 14.61 -12.28 4.93
N PHE A 546 13.38 -11.88 5.21
CA PHE A 546 12.20 -12.32 4.47
C PHE A 546 11.59 -11.10 3.78
N ASN A 547 11.85 -10.91 2.48
CA ASN A 547 11.56 -9.72 1.64
C ASN A 547 12.65 -8.63 1.60
N LYS A 548 13.85 -8.97 1.09
CA LYS A 548 15.03 -8.05 1.03
C LYS A 548 14.79 -6.71 0.35
N GLY A 549 13.73 -6.60 -0.45
CA GLY A 549 13.36 -5.35 -1.11
C GLY A 549 13.10 -4.23 -0.10
N TYR A 550 12.54 -4.56 1.06
CA TYR A 550 12.27 -3.62 2.14
C TYR A 550 13.57 -3.19 2.85
N GLU A 551 14.31 -4.13 3.45
CA GLU A 551 15.47 -3.86 4.31
C GLU A 551 16.59 -3.18 3.52
N ASN A 552 16.87 -3.68 2.32
CA ASN A 552 17.89 -3.07 1.46
C ASN A 552 17.51 -1.63 1.08
N THR A 553 16.21 -1.34 0.89
CA THR A 553 15.72 0.01 0.61
C THR A 553 15.90 0.92 1.83
N ARG A 554 15.55 0.44 3.04
CA ARG A 554 15.76 1.20 4.29
C ARG A 554 17.25 1.51 4.51
N ASN A 555 18.14 0.54 4.31
CA ASN A 555 19.59 0.73 4.43
C ASN A 555 20.11 1.82 3.48
N LEU A 556 19.67 1.80 2.21
CA LEU A 556 20.06 2.80 1.22
C LEU A 556 19.49 4.19 1.51
N GLU A 557 18.30 4.28 2.11
CA GLU A 557 17.70 5.56 2.53
C GLU A 557 18.50 6.20 3.66
N VAL A 558 18.94 5.44 4.66
CA VAL A 558 19.83 5.93 5.74
C VAL A 558 21.16 6.40 5.15
N ARG A 559 21.80 5.61 4.27
CA ARG A 559 23.02 6.02 3.57
C ARG A 559 22.85 7.34 2.83
N ASP A 560 21.76 7.52 2.10
CA ASP A 560 21.51 8.74 1.33
C ASP A 560 21.31 9.96 2.25
N GLN A 561 20.78 9.77 3.47
CA GLN A 561 20.68 10.83 4.47
C GLN A 561 22.05 11.17 5.08
N VAL A 562 22.82 10.15 5.49
CA VAL A 562 24.20 10.31 5.99
C VAL A 562 25.04 11.12 4.99
N LEU A 563 24.98 10.76 3.71
CA LEU A 563 25.66 11.50 2.65
C LEU A 563 25.36 13.00 2.67
N LYS A 564 24.10 13.38 2.83
CA LYS A 564 23.71 14.81 2.83
C LYS A 564 24.35 15.57 3.98
N HIS A 565 24.39 14.98 5.17
CA HIS A 565 25.07 15.59 6.32
C HIS A 565 26.58 15.78 6.06
N TYR A 566 27.24 14.78 5.45
CA TYR A 566 28.64 14.92 5.04
C TYR A 566 28.83 16.00 3.97
N GLN A 567 27.95 16.08 2.95
CA GLN A 567 28.01 17.12 1.91
C GLN A 567 27.78 18.53 2.46
N GLN A 568 27.01 18.65 3.53
CA GLN A 568 26.73 19.91 4.23
C GLN A 568 27.83 20.28 5.24
N ASN A 569 28.85 19.43 5.43
CA ASN A 569 29.88 19.58 6.47
C ASN A 569 29.30 19.73 7.88
N ASP A 570 28.27 18.94 8.22
CA ASP A 570 27.69 18.91 9.56
C ASP A 570 28.69 18.33 10.57
N THR A 571 29.39 19.23 11.27
CA THR A 571 30.51 18.85 12.16
C THR A 571 30.08 18.05 13.38
N GLU A 572 28.86 18.26 13.88
CA GLU A 572 28.33 17.55 15.05
C GLU A 572 28.02 16.11 14.67
N PHE A 573 27.24 15.92 13.60
CA PHE A 573 26.93 14.59 13.09
C PHE A 573 28.18 13.79 12.69
N ILE A 574 29.15 14.44 12.02
CA ILE A 574 30.42 13.79 11.63
C ILE A 574 31.22 13.36 12.88
N ALA A 575 31.19 14.14 13.97
CA ALA A 575 31.84 13.74 15.22
C ALA A 575 31.16 12.52 15.86
N GLU A 576 29.83 12.44 15.83
CA GLU A 576 29.09 11.25 16.29
C GLU A 576 29.42 10.02 15.45
N MET A 577 29.50 10.15 14.11
CA MET A 577 29.90 9.05 13.23
C MET A 577 31.31 8.52 13.57
N ARG A 578 32.28 9.42 13.83
CA ARG A 578 33.63 9.03 14.27
C ARG A 578 33.63 8.33 15.62
N ALA A 579 32.77 8.76 16.55
CA ALA A 579 32.62 8.09 17.84
C ALA A 579 32.09 6.65 17.69
N LEU A 580 31.36 6.36 16.62
CA LEU A 580 30.93 5.01 16.24
C LEU A 580 31.98 4.23 15.42
N GLY A 581 33.19 4.78 15.23
CA GLY A 581 34.27 4.16 14.46
C GLY A 581 34.15 4.33 12.95
N ILE A 582 33.32 5.26 12.47
CA ILE A 582 33.16 5.58 11.05
C ILE A 582 33.96 6.85 10.72
N GLU A 583 35.13 6.67 10.11
CA GLU A 583 36.05 7.78 9.82
C GLU A 583 35.61 8.62 8.60
N SER A 584 34.95 7.98 7.65
CA SER A 584 34.53 8.61 6.40
C SER A 584 33.15 8.11 5.92
N LEU A 585 32.52 8.89 5.05
CA LEU A 585 31.33 8.48 4.32
C LEU A 585 31.53 7.15 3.57
N LEU A 586 32.71 6.96 2.99
CA LEU A 586 33.02 5.75 2.22
C LEU A 586 33.00 4.50 3.10
N ASP A 587 33.40 4.63 4.38
CA ASP A 587 33.38 3.51 5.33
C ASP A 587 31.94 3.06 5.59
N PHE A 588 31.03 4.01 5.87
CA PHE A 588 29.62 3.70 6.09
C PHE A 588 28.93 3.18 4.83
N GLU A 589 29.19 3.80 3.67
CA GLU A 589 28.64 3.33 2.41
C GLU A 589 29.09 1.89 2.10
N SER A 590 30.36 1.56 2.36
CA SER A 590 30.89 0.22 2.16
C SER A 590 30.19 -0.82 3.06
N ILE A 591 29.84 -0.45 4.29
CA ILE A 591 29.07 -1.29 5.21
C ILE A 591 27.68 -1.57 4.64
N VAL A 592 26.94 -0.53 4.27
CA VAL A 592 25.57 -0.65 3.73
C VAL A 592 25.55 -1.49 2.46
N LEU A 593 26.46 -1.22 1.52
CA LEU A 593 26.52 -1.96 0.26
C LEU A 593 26.90 -3.42 0.50
N TYR A 594 27.83 -3.69 1.42
CA TYR A 594 28.23 -5.05 1.74
C TYR A 594 27.07 -5.87 2.33
N ILE A 595 26.27 -5.30 3.23
CA ILE A 595 25.07 -5.96 3.75
C ILE A 595 24.16 -6.32 2.57
N ASN A 596 23.73 -5.32 1.80
CA ASN A 596 22.77 -5.51 0.71
C ASN A 596 23.24 -6.51 -0.37
N GLU A 597 24.54 -6.53 -0.68
CA GLU A 597 25.18 -7.45 -1.65
C GLU A 597 25.19 -8.91 -1.18
N ASN A 598 25.25 -9.12 0.13
CA ASN A 598 25.31 -10.46 0.75
C ASN A 598 23.98 -10.84 1.42
N THR A 599 22.90 -10.09 1.17
CA THR A 599 21.55 -10.41 1.65
C THR A 599 20.91 -11.55 0.83
N ILE A 600 20.57 -12.64 1.50
CA ILE A 600 19.73 -13.74 1.01
C ILE A 600 18.29 -13.48 1.45
N ASP A 601 17.36 -13.64 0.52
CA ASP A 601 15.92 -13.45 0.77
C ASP A 601 15.23 -14.81 0.78
N LEU A 602 14.62 -15.19 1.90
CA LEU A 602 13.86 -16.44 1.99
C LEU A 602 12.59 -16.41 1.14
N MET A 603 12.02 -15.23 0.86
CA MET A 603 10.88 -15.08 -0.05
C MET A 603 11.25 -15.44 -1.50
N ASP A 604 12.54 -15.43 -1.86
CA ASP A 604 13.02 -15.83 -3.20
C ASP A 604 12.67 -17.30 -3.51
N PHE A 605 12.56 -18.18 -2.51
CA PHE A 605 12.14 -19.58 -2.72
C PHE A 605 10.75 -19.68 -3.35
N PHE A 606 9.85 -18.74 -3.05
CA PHE A 606 8.46 -18.78 -3.52
C PHE A 606 8.21 -17.85 -4.71
N THR A 607 9.09 -16.87 -4.93
CA THR A 607 8.87 -15.79 -5.91
C THR A 607 9.79 -15.87 -7.12
N LYS A 608 11.02 -16.38 -6.99
CA LYS A 608 11.93 -16.53 -8.13
C LYS A 608 11.48 -17.65 -9.03
N ASP A 609 11.48 -17.33 -10.32
CA ASP A 609 11.30 -18.29 -11.39
C ASP A 609 12.57 -19.14 -11.54
N SER A 610 12.39 -20.43 -11.80
CA SER A 610 13.42 -21.27 -12.41
C SER A 610 13.50 -20.99 -13.92
N ASP A 611 14.65 -21.20 -14.59
CA ASP A 611 14.86 -20.88 -16.01
C ASP A 611 14.18 -21.82 -17.02
N THR A 612 13.44 -21.31 -18.02
CA THR A 612 12.51 -22.05 -18.92
C THR A 612 13.00 -23.35 -19.59
N THR A 613 14.31 -23.61 -19.68
CA THR A 613 14.87 -24.70 -20.48
C THR A 613 15.51 -25.76 -19.59
N ASN A 614 15.09 -27.03 -19.75
CA ASN A 614 15.68 -28.20 -19.07
C ASN A 614 15.52 -28.21 -17.54
N GLN A 615 14.35 -27.89 -17.01
CA GLN A 615 14.13 -27.90 -15.56
C GLN A 615 13.73 -29.29 -15.05
N ALA A 616 14.41 -29.72 -13.98
CA ALA A 616 13.89 -30.75 -13.10
C ALA A 616 13.08 -30.07 -11.98
N PHE A 617 11.91 -30.63 -11.69
CA PHE A 617 11.22 -30.40 -10.42
C PHE A 617 11.04 -31.73 -9.73
N TYR A 618 10.98 -31.70 -8.40
CA TYR A 618 10.90 -32.87 -7.55
C TYR A 618 9.60 -32.79 -6.75
N SER A 619 8.71 -33.75 -6.97
CA SER A 619 7.45 -33.85 -6.24
C SER A 619 7.71 -34.12 -4.76
N VAL A 620 6.97 -33.44 -3.90
CA VAL A 620 7.12 -33.47 -2.44
C VAL A 620 5.80 -33.84 -1.78
N ASP A 621 5.87 -34.81 -0.86
CA ASP A 621 4.77 -35.24 0.01
C ASP A 621 5.15 -34.98 1.48
N TYR A 622 5.55 -33.74 1.77
CA TYR A 622 5.93 -33.29 3.11
C TYR A 622 4.77 -32.58 3.80
N VAL A 623 4.06 -31.70 3.07
CA VAL A 623 2.91 -30.93 3.55
C VAL A 623 1.63 -31.72 3.31
N LYS A 624 0.82 -31.89 4.36
CA LYS A 624 -0.47 -32.55 4.26
C LYS A 624 -1.41 -31.79 3.33
N HIS A 625 -1.94 -32.49 2.34
CA HIS A 625 -2.89 -31.94 1.38
C HIS A 625 -4.25 -31.61 2.02
N SER A 626 -4.85 -30.50 1.57
CA SER A 626 -6.26 -30.20 1.84
C SER A 626 -7.18 -31.14 1.06
N GLU A 627 -8.48 -31.13 1.37
CA GLU A 627 -9.47 -31.94 0.65
C GLU A 627 -9.57 -31.60 -0.86
N TYR A 628 -9.14 -30.40 -1.25
CA TYR A 628 -9.18 -29.93 -2.64
C TYR A 628 -7.91 -30.26 -3.43
N HIS A 629 -6.77 -30.42 -2.75
CA HIS A 629 -5.49 -30.71 -3.39
C HIS A 629 -5.37 -32.21 -3.70
N ASN A 630 -5.58 -32.57 -4.97
CA ASN A 630 -5.55 -33.95 -5.45
C ASN A 630 -4.61 -34.07 -6.66
N PRO A 631 -3.29 -34.27 -6.44
CA PRO A 631 -2.32 -34.38 -7.52
C PRO A 631 -2.68 -35.48 -8.52
N SER A 632 -2.74 -35.14 -9.80
CA SER A 632 -3.05 -36.11 -10.87
C SER A 632 -1.85 -36.96 -11.27
N PHE A 633 -0.66 -36.65 -10.74
CA PHE A 633 0.59 -37.37 -10.98
C PHE A 633 1.55 -37.19 -9.79
N ASN A 634 2.54 -38.07 -9.69
CA ASN A 634 3.65 -37.94 -8.76
C ASN A 634 4.94 -38.40 -9.48
N LEU A 635 5.91 -37.49 -9.65
CA LEU A 635 7.15 -37.77 -10.38
C LEU A 635 8.31 -38.01 -9.40
N SER A 636 8.42 -39.25 -8.93
CA SER A 636 9.51 -39.70 -8.08
C SER A 636 10.83 -39.85 -8.84
N ILE A 637 11.87 -39.13 -8.41
CA ILE A 637 13.23 -39.26 -8.94
C ILE A 637 13.86 -40.63 -8.62
N HIS A 638 13.49 -41.22 -7.49
CA HIS A 638 14.02 -42.52 -7.03
C HIS A 638 13.49 -43.69 -7.85
N ASP A 639 12.26 -43.59 -8.34
CA ASP A 639 11.64 -44.61 -9.19
C ASP A 639 11.96 -44.41 -10.68
N PHE A 640 12.60 -43.29 -11.04
CA PHE A 640 12.86 -42.92 -12.42
C PHE A 640 14.09 -43.63 -13.00
N LYS A 641 13.87 -44.42 -14.05
CA LYS A 641 14.91 -45.28 -14.68
C LYS A 641 15.72 -44.60 -15.81
N GLY A 642 15.35 -43.40 -16.24
CA GLY A 642 16.05 -42.67 -17.31
C GLY A 642 17.19 -41.78 -16.80
N ASN A 643 17.87 -41.13 -17.74
CA ASN A 643 18.91 -40.15 -17.43
C ASN A 643 18.31 -38.76 -17.11
N LYS A 644 19.16 -37.78 -16.76
CA LYS A 644 18.75 -36.40 -16.45
C LYS A 644 17.89 -35.77 -17.55
N ALA A 645 18.27 -35.92 -18.82
CA ALA A 645 17.52 -35.35 -19.94
C ALA A 645 16.12 -35.97 -20.06
N ASN A 646 15.99 -37.29 -19.86
CA ASN A 646 14.69 -37.95 -19.87
C ASN A 646 13.78 -37.47 -18.72
N TYR A 647 14.35 -37.25 -17.53
CA TYR A 647 13.58 -36.75 -16.39
C TYR A 647 13.09 -35.32 -16.64
N GLN A 648 13.99 -34.46 -17.13
CA GLN A 648 13.66 -33.10 -17.50
C GLN A 648 12.57 -33.04 -18.56
N GLU A 649 12.57 -33.97 -19.53
CA GLU A 649 11.51 -34.07 -20.55
C GLU A 649 10.15 -34.42 -19.94
N GLU A 650 10.09 -35.38 -19.00
CA GLU A 650 8.84 -35.70 -18.28
C GLU A 650 8.39 -34.54 -17.38
N CYS A 651 9.31 -33.88 -16.66
CA CYS A 651 9.00 -32.65 -15.93
C CYS A 651 8.37 -31.61 -16.87
N ASP A 652 9.00 -31.35 -18.02
CA ASP A 652 8.52 -30.34 -18.95
C ASP A 652 7.14 -30.68 -19.53
N LYS A 653 6.86 -31.97 -19.75
CA LYS A 653 5.56 -32.47 -20.19
C LYS A 653 4.47 -32.20 -19.16
N PHE A 654 4.69 -32.54 -17.88
CA PHE A 654 3.73 -32.24 -16.81
C PHE A 654 3.58 -30.74 -16.58
N ARG A 655 4.71 -30.01 -16.55
CA ARG A 655 4.71 -28.55 -16.40
C ARG A 655 3.86 -27.89 -17.49
N ARG A 656 4.04 -28.25 -18.76
CA ARG A 656 3.31 -27.64 -19.89
C ARG A 656 1.81 -27.93 -19.88
N GLN A 657 1.35 -28.98 -19.20
CA GLN A 657 -0.08 -29.25 -19.04
C GLN A 657 -0.76 -28.16 -18.18
N ILE A 658 -0.05 -27.60 -17.21
CA ILE A 658 -0.64 -26.72 -16.18
C ILE A 658 -0.06 -25.28 -16.24
N PHE A 659 1.25 -25.14 -16.37
CA PHE A 659 1.97 -23.87 -16.36
C PHE A 659 2.39 -23.43 -17.76
N LYS A 660 1.95 -22.24 -18.17
CA LYS A 660 2.36 -21.60 -19.44
C LYS A 660 3.70 -20.88 -19.38
N LYS A 661 4.23 -20.66 -18.18
CA LYS A 661 5.46 -19.91 -17.89
C LYS A 661 6.42 -20.77 -17.06
N ASN A 662 7.50 -20.14 -16.61
CA ASN A 662 8.37 -20.68 -15.58
C ASN A 662 7.58 -21.05 -14.32
N ILE A 663 8.04 -22.10 -13.67
CA ILE A 663 7.61 -22.47 -12.32
C ILE A 663 8.51 -21.79 -11.30
N LYS A 664 8.05 -21.75 -10.04
CA LYS A 664 8.78 -21.15 -8.93
C LYS A 664 9.81 -22.12 -8.36
N ALA A 665 10.79 -21.60 -7.63
CA ALA A 665 11.82 -22.43 -7.00
C ALA A 665 11.20 -23.49 -6.06
N VAL A 666 10.19 -23.08 -5.29
CA VAL A 666 9.33 -23.90 -4.44
C VAL A 666 7.87 -23.53 -4.69
N LYS A 667 7.00 -24.54 -4.73
CA LYS A 667 5.56 -24.35 -4.75
C LYS A 667 4.89 -25.24 -3.71
N ILE A 668 4.14 -24.59 -2.82
CA ILE A 668 3.28 -25.23 -1.83
C ILE A 668 1.85 -24.77 -2.13
N ILE A 669 1.00 -25.71 -2.53
CA ILE A 669 -0.37 -25.43 -2.97
C ILE A 669 -1.24 -25.00 -1.78
N GLU A 670 -0.98 -25.52 -0.59
CA GLU A 670 -1.66 -25.16 0.66
C GLU A 670 -1.47 -23.71 1.07
N LEU A 671 -0.47 -23.02 0.53
CA LEU A 671 -0.30 -21.58 0.72
C LEU A 671 -1.24 -20.75 -0.16
N LEU A 672 -2.04 -21.37 -1.04
CA LEU A 672 -3.04 -20.71 -1.90
C LEU A 672 -2.44 -19.57 -2.77
N GLY A 673 -1.16 -19.67 -3.08
CA GLY A 673 -0.41 -18.66 -3.83
C GLY A 673 0.01 -17.42 -3.04
N TYR A 674 -0.11 -17.47 -1.71
CA TYR A 674 0.46 -16.50 -0.78
C TYR A 674 1.93 -16.80 -0.46
N THR A 675 2.66 -15.79 -0.01
CA THR A 675 4.11 -15.91 0.25
C THR A 675 4.56 -15.25 1.55
N SER A 676 3.66 -14.67 2.35
CA SER A 676 4.03 -14.02 3.61
C SER A 676 4.52 -15.05 4.67
N ILE A 677 5.48 -14.63 5.49
CA ILE A 677 6.09 -15.47 6.53
C ILE A 677 5.07 -15.99 7.55
N LYS A 678 4.03 -15.19 7.85
CA LYS A 678 2.93 -15.56 8.73
C LYS A 678 2.10 -16.72 8.19
N LYS A 679 1.90 -16.80 6.87
CA LYS A 679 1.17 -17.92 6.24
C LYS A 679 2.00 -19.19 6.28
N LEU A 680 3.32 -19.08 6.14
CA LEU A 680 4.25 -20.19 6.34
C LEU A 680 4.25 -20.68 7.79
N GLU A 681 4.30 -19.77 8.77
CA GLU A 681 4.19 -20.13 10.19
C GLU A 681 2.88 -20.88 10.46
N LYS A 682 1.73 -20.34 10.05
CA LYS A 682 0.42 -21.01 10.20
C LYS A 682 0.41 -22.41 9.57
N LEU A 683 1.01 -22.56 8.38
CA LEU A 683 1.15 -23.86 7.73
C LEU A 683 2.02 -24.81 8.56
N ILE A 684 3.15 -24.32 9.08
CA ILE A 684 4.11 -25.09 9.86
C ILE A 684 3.48 -25.59 11.16
N THR A 685 2.88 -24.67 11.93
CA THR A 685 2.26 -24.97 13.22
C THR A 685 1.10 -25.95 13.07
N LYS A 686 0.23 -25.74 12.09
CA LYS A 686 -0.91 -26.64 11.80
C LYS A 686 -0.48 -28.08 11.51
N ASN A 687 0.67 -28.28 10.89
CA ASN A 687 1.20 -29.60 10.56
C ASN A 687 2.05 -30.21 11.71
N ASN A 688 2.18 -29.53 12.85
CA ASN A 688 2.94 -29.98 14.03
C ASN A 688 4.40 -30.36 13.73
N TYR A 689 5.05 -29.67 12.78
CA TYR A 689 6.48 -29.88 12.58
C TYR A 689 7.26 -29.44 13.81
N LYS A 690 8.29 -30.20 14.18
CA LYS A 690 9.18 -29.91 15.30
C LYS A 690 10.57 -29.59 14.77
N TYR A 691 11.04 -28.42 15.16
CA TYR A 691 12.31 -27.83 14.74
C TYR A 691 13.16 -27.52 15.97
N ASP A 692 14.43 -27.21 15.77
CA ASP A 692 15.34 -26.89 16.88
C ASP A 692 14.91 -25.58 17.58
N TYR A 693 14.18 -24.74 16.84
CA TYR A 693 13.56 -23.51 17.30
C TYR A 693 12.05 -23.58 17.14
N GLU A 694 11.33 -23.03 18.11
CA GLU A 694 9.87 -22.94 18.07
C GLU A 694 9.47 -21.48 17.83
N ILE A 695 8.74 -21.24 16.73
CA ILE A 695 8.08 -19.94 16.51
C ILE A 695 6.90 -19.86 17.47
N LYS A 696 6.69 -18.70 18.09
CA LYS A 696 5.42 -18.42 18.76
C LYS A 696 4.37 -18.10 17.72
N GLU A 697 3.21 -18.76 17.81
CA GLU A 697 2.06 -18.44 16.97
C GLU A 697 1.75 -16.95 17.03
N TYR A 698 1.72 -16.28 15.88
CA TYR A 698 1.44 -14.84 15.81
C TYR A 698 0.09 -14.47 16.44
N ALA A 699 -0.88 -15.39 16.40
CA ALA A 699 -2.19 -15.19 17.01
C ALA A 699 -2.13 -14.99 18.54
N GLY A 700 -1.15 -15.60 19.20
CA GLY A 700 -0.92 -15.52 20.64
C GLY A 700 -0.08 -14.31 21.08
N LEU A 701 0.54 -13.58 20.15
CA LEU A 701 1.31 -12.38 20.46
C LEU A 701 0.39 -11.18 20.74
N GLU A 702 0.86 -10.25 21.56
CA GLU A 702 0.15 -8.98 21.79
C GLU A 702 0.29 -8.05 20.57
N VAL A 703 1.46 -8.05 19.94
CA VAL A 703 1.72 -7.42 18.64
C VAL A 703 1.78 -8.55 17.61
N LYS A 704 0.83 -8.56 16.67
CA LYS A 704 0.60 -9.71 15.79
C LYS A 704 1.13 -9.51 14.36
N ASN A 705 1.42 -8.27 13.99
CA ASN A 705 1.89 -7.90 12.66
C ASN A 705 2.57 -6.52 12.68
N GLY A 706 3.36 -6.25 11.64
CA GLY A 706 4.03 -4.96 11.42
C GLY A 706 3.08 -3.76 11.39
N SER A 707 1.81 -3.91 11.02
CA SER A 707 0.82 -2.81 11.06
C SER A 707 0.55 -2.35 12.50
N MET A 708 0.39 -3.29 13.42
CA MET A 708 0.24 -3.01 14.86
C MET A 708 1.52 -2.42 15.43
N ALA A 709 2.69 -2.93 15.03
CA ALA A 709 3.98 -2.41 15.47
C ALA A 709 4.17 -0.95 15.03
N LEU A 710 3.90 -0.66 13.75
CA LEU A 710 3.92 0.68 13.18
C LEU A 710 2.92 1.61 13.88
N GLU A 711 1.69 1.18 14.15
CA GLU A 711 0.69 1.96 14.88
C GLU A 711 1.18 2.32 16.30
N ILE A 712 1.75 1.36 17.03
CA ILE A 712 2.33 1.60 18.36
C ILE A 712 3.47 2.63 18.26
N ALA A 713 4.37 2.47 17.29
CA ALA A 713 5.50 3.39 17.09
C ALA A 713 5.01 4.81 16.76
N ILE A 714 4.02 4.95 15.88
CA ILE A 714 3.40 6.23 15.54
C ILE A 714 2.75 6.86 16.77
N ASN A 715 1.99 6.09 17.54
CA ASN A 715 1.31 6.57 18.74
C ASN A 715 2.31 6.98 19.83
N ARG A 716 3.45 6.30 19.94
CA ARG A 716 4.56 6.71 20.82
C ARG A 716 5.20 8.02 20.35
N PHE A 717 5.49 8.15 19.05
CA PHE A 717 6.01 9.40 18.47
C PHE A 717 5.04 10.58 18.66
N ALA A 718 3.73 10.34 18.48
CA ALA A 718 2.68 11.34 18.66
C ALA A 718 2.44 11.73 20.13
N GLY A 719 3.02 11.00 21.09
CA GLY A 719 2.84 11.25 22.52
C GLY A 719 1.55 10.66 23.12
N TYR A 720 0.80 9.85 22.36
CA TYR A 720 -0.37 9.14 22.87
C TYR A 720 0.00 8.00 23.83
N ILE A 721 1.15 7.38 23.62
CA ILE A 721 1.70 6.35 24.52
C ILE A 721 2.71 7.01 25.46
N GLY A 722 2.31 7.13 26.74
CA GLY A 722 3.16 7.66 27.81
C GLY A 722 4.26 6.68 28.25
N GLU A 723 5.16 7.13 29.14
CA GLU A 723 6.35 6.35 29.56
C GLU A 723 6.00 4.99 30.18
N HIS A 724 4.97 4.94 31.02
CA HIS A 724 4.55 3.70 31.70
C HIS A 724 4.01 2.65 30.73
N GLU A 725 3.14 3.06 29.81
CA GLU A 725 2.61 2.15 28.78
C GLU A 725 3.70 1.75 27.79
N TRP A 726 4.59 2.68 27.44
CA TRP A 726 5.74 2.40 26.56
C TRP A 726 6.66 1.31 27.12
N ALA A 727 6.92 1.30 28.44
CA ALA A 727 7.74 0.28 29.08
C ALA A 727 7.19 -1.15 28.84
N HIS A 728 5.87 -1.33 28.81
CA HIS A 728 5.25 -2.61 28.46
C HIS A 728 5.26 -2.86 26.95
N LYS A 729 4.79 -1.90 26.15
CA LYS A 729 4.67 -2.04 24.69
C LYS A 729 6.02 -2.27 24.00
N SER A 730 7.09 -1.65 24.48
CA SER A 730 8.45 -1.86 23.97
C SER A 730 8.92 -3.30 24.11
N LEU A 731 8.60 -3.99 25.21
CA LEU A 731 8.91 -5.41 25.39
C LEU A 731 8.14 -6.28 24.37
N LYS A 732 6.90 -5.90 24.06
CA LYS A 732 6.05 -6.62 23.08
C LYS A 732 6.47 -6.37 21.64
N LEU A 733 6.93 -5.18 21.32
CA LEU A 733 7.55 -4.88 20.04
C LEU A 733 8.82 -5.71 19.82
N LYS A 734 9.69 -5.79 20.83
CA LYS A 734 10.89 -6.64 20.78
C LYS A 734 10.54 -8.11 20.62
N GLU A 735 9.56 -8.60 21.40
CA GLU A 735 9.08 -9.99 21.29
C GLU A 735 8.56 -10.32 19.89
N TYR A 736 7.82 -9.41 19.25
CA TYR A 736 7.30 -9.60 17.89
C TYR A 736 8.41 -9.65 16.84
N CYS A 737 9.30 -8.65 16.79
CA CYS A 737 10.38 -8.59 15.80
C CYS A 737 11.39 -9.75 16.00
N HIS A 738 11.67 -10.14 17.25
CA HIS A 738 12.47 -11.33 17.54
C HIS A 738 11.79 -12.59 17.00
N ASN A 739 10.48 -12.72 17.14
CA ASN A 739 9.72 -13.84 16.61
C ASN A 739 9.74 -13.88 15.07
N ASP A 740 9.74 -12.73 14.39
CA ASP A 740 9.93 -12.66 12.93
C ASP A 740 11.31 -13.23 12.52
N VAL A 741 12.39 -12.92 13.25
CA VAL A 741 13.73 -13.50 13.00
C VAL A 741 13.77 -15.00 13.28
N VAL A 742 13.18 -15.46 14.38
CA VAL A 742 13.05 -16.90 14.67
C VAL A 742 12.24 -17.61 13.59
N ALA A 743 11.18 -16.98 13.08
CA ALA A 743 10.39 -17.51 11.99
C ALA A 743 11.20 -17.70 10.71
N MET A 744 12.17 -16.83 10.41
CA MET A 744 13.08 -17.02 9.27
C MET A 744 13.94 -18.27 9.43
N ILE A 745 14.49 -18.51 10.62
CA ILE A 745 15.28 -19.71 10.92
C ILE A 745 14.40 -20.96 10.75
N VAL A 746 13.19 -20.94 11.30
CA VAL A 746 12.26 -22.07 11.21
C VAL A 746 11.77 -22.29 9.77
N VAL A 747 11.56 -21.24 8.98
CA VAL A 747 11.27 -21.37 7.54
C VAL A 747 12.44 -22.02 6.80
N TYR A 748 13.68 -21.67 7.14
CA TYR A 748 14.86 -22.35 6.60
C TYR A 748 14.89 -23.84 6.98
N GLU A 749 14.59 -24.19 8.22
CA GLU A 749 14.51 -25.60 8.65
C GLU A 749 13.35 -26.35 7.99
N PHE A 750 12.22 -25.69 7.79
CA PHE A 750 11.09 -26.22 7.02
C PHE A 750 11.47 -26.48 5.56
N LEU A 751 12.18 -25.55 4.91
CA LEU A 751 12.68 -25.75 3.54
C LEU A 751 13.69 -26.91 3.46
N LEU A 752 14.56 -27.06 4.46
CA LEU A 752 15.44 -28.23 4.57
C LEU A 752 14.63 -29.53 4.69
N GLY A 753 13.64 -29.59 5.57
CA GLY A 753 12.75 -30.75 5.73
C GLY A 753 11.97 -31.08 4.45
N PHE A 754 11.46 -30.04 3.78
CA PHE A 754 10.73 -30.15 2.52
C PHE A 754 11.60 -30.73 1.38
N ILE A 755 12.89 -30.37 1.32
CA ILE A 755 13.83 -30.97 0.36
C ILE A 755 14.25 -32.37 0.82
N ALA A 756 14.48 -32.56 2.12
CA ALA A 756 14.90 -33.82 2.72
C ALA A 756 13.89 -34.96 2.56
N SER A 757 12.59 -34.63 2.40
CA SER A 757 11.56 -35.64 2.10
C SER A 757 11.81 -36.34 0.75
N VAL A 758 12.56 -35.71 -0.15
CA VAL A 758 13.02 -36.31 -1.42
C VAL A 758 14.48 -36.72 -1.33
N PHE A 759 15.36 -35.88 -0.77
CA PHE A 759 16.80 -36.16 -0.67
C PHE A 759 17.28 -36.11 0.79
N PRO A 760 17.13 -37.21 1.56
CA PRO A 760 17.50 -37.24 2.98
C PRO A 760 18.98 -36.92 3.24
N ASP A 761 19.84 -37.17 2.27
CA ASP A 761 21.28 -36.88 2.31
C ASP A 761 21.61 -35.38 2.27
N ILE A 762 20.62 -34.48 2.11
CA ILE A 762 20.84 -33.04 2.26
C ILE A 762 21.44 -32.69 3.64
N TYR A 763 21.07 -33.42 4.68
CA TYR A 763 21.61 -33.20 6.03
C TYR A 763 23.10 -33.50 6.14
N ASP A 764 23.65 -34.34 5.24
CA ASP A 764 25.09 -34.61 5.19
C ASP A 764 25.89 -33.37 4.77
N PHE A 765 25.23 -32.38 4.15
CA PHE A 765 25.82 -31.12 3.70
C PHE A 765 25.58 -29.94 4.66
N LYS A 766 24.71 -30.07 5.68
CA LYS A 766 24.40 -29.00 6.64
C LYS A 766 25.69 -28.53 7.33
N ASN A 767 26.05 -27.26 7.14
CA ASN A 767 27.26 -26.60 7.65
C ASN A 767 28.58 -27.24 7.18
N LYS A 768 28.60 -27.88 6.01
CA LYS A 768 29.76 -28.63 5.50
C LYS A 768 30.19 -28.23 4.09
N LEU A 769 29.35 -27.49 3.34
CA LEU A 769 29.69 -27.05 2.00
C LEU A 769 30.85 -26.06 2.00
N ALA A 770 31.78 -26.17 1.06
CA ALA A 770 32.75 -25.11 0.83
C ALA A 770 32.06 -23.88 0.21
N LYS A 771 32.55 -22.69 0.54
CA LYS A 771 31.99 -21.42 0.06
C LYS A 771 31.88 -21.40 -1.47
N GLY A 772 30.68 -21.13 -1.97
CA GLY A 772 30.37 -21.09 -3.41
C GLY A 772 30.03 -22.45 -4.05
N GLN A 773 30.07 -23.56 -3.30
CA GLN A 773 29.51 -24.83 -3.78
C GLN A 773 27.98 -24.76 -3.86
N ILE A 774 27.42 -25.44 -4.86
CA ILE A 774 25.99 -25.50 -5.13
C ILE A 774 25.58 -26.96 -5.18
N LEU A 775 24.55 -27.33 -4.42
CA LEU A 775 23.96 -28.65 -4.46
C LEU A 775 23.31 -28.93 -5.81
N LYS A 776 23.50 -30.15 -6.30
CA LYS A 776 22.93 -30.68 -7.54
C LYS A 776 22.48 -32.11 -7.33
N VAL A 777 21.51 -32.55 -8.12
CA VAL A 777 21.09 -33.94 -8.14
C VAL A 777 21.97 -34.74 -9.08
N ASP A 778 22.56 -35.81 -8.54
CA ASP A 778 23.20 -36.88 -9.30
C ASP A 778 22.14 -37.90 -9.73
N PHE A 779 21.96 -38.03 -11.05
CA PHE A 779 20.93 -38.89 -11.62
C PHE A 779 21.30 -40.37 -11.65
N ASP A 780 22.57 -40.71 -11.43
CA ASP A 780 23.03 -42.09 -11.38
C ASP A 780 22.85 -42.65 -9.96
N THR A 781 23.24 -41.86 -8.95
CA THR A 781 23.11 -42.25 -7.54
C THR A 781 21.77 -41.88 -6.90
N LYS A 782 20.99 -41.00 -7.55
CA LYS A 782 19.74 -40.41 -7.04
C LYS A 782 19.93 -39.65 -5.73
N LYS A 783 21.11 -39.07 -5.54
CA LYS A 783 21.54 -38.35 -4.34
C LYS A 783 21.96 -36.92 -4.68
N LEU A 784 22.13 -36.10 -3.65
CA LEU A 784 22.72 -34.78 -3.79
C LEU A 784 24.26 -34.87 -3.84
N THR A 785 24.85 -33.99 -4.64
CA THR A 785 26.28 -33.79 -4.81
C THR A 785 26.58 -32.30 -5.00
N THR A 786 27.85 -31.90 -5.11
CA THR A 786 28.29 -30.50 -5.26
C THR A 786 28.98 -30.25 -6.61
#